data_AF-A0A8H7XX58-F1
#
_entry.id   AF-A0A8H7XX58-F1
#
_cell.length_a   1.000
_cell.length_b   1.000
_cell.length_c   1.000
_cell.angle_alpha   90.00
_cell.angle_beta   90.00
_cell.angle_gamma   90.00
#
_symmetry.space_group_name_H-M   'P 1'
#
loop_
_entity.id
_entity.type
_entity.pdbx_description
1 polymer ?
#
loop_
_entity_poly.entity_id
_entity_poly.type
_entity_poly.pdbx_seq_one_letter_code
_entity_poly.pdbx_strand_id
1 'polypeptide(L)'
;MSDATVLPQGAGYGVVVGIGLFFSAFMLCITAIQARYTAFSPKNSEEFTSASRSVKPGLIASGIVSAWTWAATLLQSSAVAYKFGISGPWWYGAGATVQILLFAMLAAKLKLNAPYAHTWLEIVQARWGKLAHGVFMFFGLATNVIVSSMLILGGSATVTDLTGMNTIAACFLIPLGVAIYVVVGGMRSTLLCDYTHTAVLFAIILTFIFTVYATSDKIGSPMKMHELLSAASEANPVPGNAHGSYLTIRSKNGLIFGVINIIGNFATVFQDQAYWQRAIASRPASTVKAYLLGGIAWFAIPFTFATTLGLAAVALRGDPEMKVLSPADVSAGLPAAAAAAALLGQGGAAALLVLLFLAVTSACSAELIAVSSLLTYDVYKTYINPKATEEQILRVGHAGVAFYALVCGLCGLIFFYIGVSMGWLYTFMGVILGSGVAPIALCITWSKANKWGCIGGSIAGFVAGIVAWLVTTSTLNDGVINVVTSGGDFEMLAGNLASIGVGAIVATVSSLIWPDNFDWEATRAINRPVPPAAKIVDEKGDDESDKKEHEVNVKGSVAGDSFDAREEEDELDPVALKKAFKFATWSSLGLFVVLILIIPLPLFFSHHIYGVGGLTAWVSVGIAWTFLSAIAVVIYPLYESRSALTEITVGIYKDLFTKQSGNNVLPQPTPTLVAEDDDEPPSSGTPHNRQAQMTERSNDVSTHSQLNDHDIREKDFARVDSISVKQVASGHHASDLTEEAKSSRDIVNVVDLEKDEHAEEGAPRRRRRRFRVVKMSPTARFRALIASTRSTGPQPTYRASAMAMLRYSPLNILLVFIPVSWALHHAHQSPTLIFVFSSLGIVPLAALLGLGTEQIALRTTQSVGGLLNASLGNLIEMIISGIALKQCELEVVQSTLLGGLLSNLLLVLGMAFVVGGFRFHHQQFHPMVAQLNSSLLIVSVISLTIPAAFHQYLENRLPSGTELDIILELSRVSAIILILIYIAYLFFQFYSHNHLFKDTIQEYSVSTGSSTSSSRSRRSTTPTLPLPSIAPSSASTASITSSTSSEEEVQKVNTVSALILLVTVTALAYVTAEYLVESLEGLVAAHPSVSKEWITLIIIPIIGNAAEHTTAVIVASKGKFDLAMSVAVGSCIQIALFVIPVLILVAWGMDKPLTLLFDPLETVVLFLSVLLVKFSVEDGKSHWMSGIVLIAVYVLIAVAFWHFPGDTVRIIQGQVIQCFK
;
A
#
# COMPACT_ATOMS: atom_id res chain seq x y z
N MET A 1 27.79 -12.61 48.68
CA MET A 1 27.47 -13.81 47.88
C MET A 1 28.36 -13.77 46.65
N SER A 2 28.78 -14.92 46.13
CA SER A 2 29.83 -15.03 45.11
C SER A 2 29.51 -14.34 43.78
N ASP A 3 30.55 -13.87 43.08
CA ASP A 3 30.54 -13.35 41.70
C ASP A 3 30.19 -14.44 40.65
N ALA A 4 29.08 -15.14 40.85
CA ALA A 4 28.57 -16.14 39.91
C ALA A 4 27.79 -15.42 38.81
N THR A 5 28.38 -15.33 37.62
CA THR A 5 27.68 -14.85 36.41
C THR A 5 26.51 -15.77 36.08
N VAL A 6 25.41 -15.20 35.58
CA VAL A 6 24.16 -15.95 35.35
C VAL A 6 24.38 -17.11 34.37
N LEU A 7 25.19 -16.87 33.34
CA LEU A 7 25.65 -17.85 32.37
C LEU A 7 27.15 -18.11 32.52
N PRO A 8 27.66 -19.29 32.12
CA PRO A 8 29.10 -19.56 32.08
C PRO A 8 29.78 -18.77 30.96
N GLN A 9 31.07 -18.47 31.13
CA GLN A 9 31.88 -17.73 30.15
C GLN A 9 31.89 -18.36 28.74
N GLY A 10 31.79 -19.69 28.67
CA GLY A 10 31.65 -20.41 27.40
C GLY A 10 30.39 -20.04 26.60
N ALA A 11 29.31 -19.60 27.25
CA ALA A 11 28.11 -19.11 26.57
C ALA A 11 28.36 -17.75 25.88
N GLY A 12 29.16 -16.87 26.48
CA GLY A 12 29.54 -15.59 25.88
C GLY A 12 30.32 -15.77 24.58
N TYR A 13 31.39 -16.58 24.61
CA TYR A 13 32.14 -16.94 23.40
C TYR A 13 31.30 -17.77 22.43
N GLY A 14 30.41 -18.65 22.91
CA GLY A 14 29.48 -19.43 22.10
C GLY A 14 28.49 -18.57 21.31
N VAL A 15 27.97 -17.49 21.89
CA VAL A 15 27.13 -16.53 21.17
C VAL A 15 27.99 -15.64 20.25
N VAL A 16 29.00 -14.95 20.78
CA VAL A 16 29.75 -13.95 20.00
C VAL A 16 30.51 -14.59 18.82
N VAL A 17 31.16 -15.73 19.03
CA VAL A 17 31.94 -16.42 17.99
C VAL A 17 31.12 -17.53 17.32
N GLY A 18 30.47 -18.39 18.10
CA GLY A 18 29.74 -19.55 17.55
C GLY A 18 28.52 -19.16 16.73
N ILE A 19 27.59 -18.37 17.30
CA ILE A 19 26.41 -17.88 16.56
C ILE A 19 26.85 -16.93 15.44
N GLY A 20 27.85 -16.07 15.66
CA GLY A 20 28.41 -15.20 14.62
C GLY A 20 28.96 -15.94 13.40
N LEU A 21 29.75 -16.99 13.61
CA LEU A 21 30.26 -17.84 12.52
C LEU A 21 29.17 -18.69 11.86
N PHE A 22 28.20 -19.19 12.65
CA PHE A 22 27.04 -19.91 12.11
C PHE A 22 26.21 -19.00 11.18
N PHE A 23 25.85 -17.78 11.62
CA PHE A 23 25.15 -16.82 10.78
C PHE A 23 25.97 -16.41 9.57
N SER A 24 27.29 -16.25 9.71
CA SER A 24 28.17 -16.00 8.56
C SER A 24 28.10 -17.13 7.53
N ALA A 25 28.23 -18.39 7.96
CA ALA A 25 28.12 -19.56 7.08
C ALA A 25 26.72 -19.69 6.44
N PHE A 26 25.66 -19.40 7.21
CA PHE A 26 24.28 -19.41 6.73
C PHE A 26 24.03 -18.32 5.68
N MET A 27 24.50 -17.09 5.90
CA MET A 27 24.38 -15.99 4.93
C MET A 27 25.25 -16.22 3.68
N LEU A 28 26.44 -16.80 3.83
CA LEU A 28 27.26 -17.27 2.70
C LEU A 28 26.52 -18.32 1.88
N CYS A 29 25.83 -19.27 2.53
CA CYS A 29 25.01 -20.28 1.86
C CYS A 29 23.84 -19.64 1.09
N ILE A 30 23.07 -18.74 1.70
CA ILE A 30 21.97 -18.06 1.00
C ILE A 30 22.49 -17.21 -0.16
N THR A 31 23.61 -16.50 0.03
CA THR A 31 24.23 -15.70 -1.03
C THR A 31 24.67 -16.57 -2.20
N ALA A 32 25.22 -17.76 -1.94
CA ALA A 32 25.60 -18.72 -2.97
C ALA A 32 24.38 -19.34 -3.69
N ILE A 33 23.29 -19.62 -2.97
CA ILE A 33 22.00 -20.06 -3.55
C ILE A 33 21.44 -18.95 -4.44
N GLN A 34 21.41 -17.71 -3.97
CA GLN A 34 20.91 -16.56 -4.70
C GLN A 34 21.71 -16.30 -5.98
N ALA A 35 23.05 -16.32 -5.90
CA ALA A 35 23.92 -16.15 -7.05
C ALA A 35 23.90 -17.34 -8.04
N ARG A 36 23.31 -18.49 -7.65
CA ARG A 36 23.11 -19.66 -8.52
C ARG A 36 21.77 -19.65 -9.25
N TYR A 37 20.70 -19.20 -8.59
CA TYR A 37 19.33 -19.30 -9.11
C TYR A 37 18.69 -17.95 -9.50
N THR A 38 19.36 -16.82 -9.29
CA THR A 38 18.88 -15.48 -9.68
C THR A 38 19.95 -14.70 -10.44
N ALA A 39 19.55 -13.65 -11.16
CA ALA A 39 20.47 -12.79 -11.91
C ALA A 39 21.41 -11.94 -11.04
N PHE A 40 21.24 -11.93 -9.71
CA PHE A 40 21.94 -11.02 -8.81
C PHE A 40 23.21 -11.69 -8.23
N SER A 41 24.37 -11.10 -8.51
CA SER A 41 25.67 -11.60 -8.04
C SER A 41 26.46 -10.51 -7.30
N PRO A 42 26.96 -10.75 -6.08
CA PRO A 42 27.71 -9.74 -5.30
C PRO A 42 29.10 -9.41 -5.88
N LYS A 43 29.45 -9.94 -7.06
CA LYS A 43 30.69 -9.65 -7.77
C LYS A 43 30.67 -8.32 -8.53
N ASN A 44 29.50 -7.71 -8.74
CA ASN A 44 29.38 -6.36 -9.31
C ASN A 44 29.45 -5.32 -8.17
N SER A 45 30.20 -4.24 -8.38
CA SER A 45 30.33 -3.12 -7.42
C SER A 45 29.00 -2.40 -7.13
N GLU A 46 28.11 -2.32 -8.12
CA GLU A 46 26.74 -1.80 -7.94
C GLU A 46 25.89 -2.74 -7.10
N GLU A 47 25.96 -4.06 -7.32
CA GLU A 47 25.21 -5.02 -6.49
C GLU A 47 25.75 -5.07 -5.04
N PHE A 48 27.07 -4.93 -4.86
CA PHE A 48 27.69 -4.86 -3.54
C PHE A 48 27.25 -3.60 -2.75
N THR A 49 27.17 -2.44 -3.39
CA THR A 49 27.00 -1.13 -2.74
C THR A 49 25.55 -0.60 -2.77
N SER A 50 24.79 -0.90 -3.82
CA SER A 50 23.44 -0.37 -4.05
C SER A 50 22.35 -1.44 -4.19
N ALA A 51 22.71 -2.74 -4.14
CA ALA A 51 21.80 -3.85 -4.50
C ALA A 51 21.05 -3.59 -5.83
N SER A 52 21.76 -2.97 -6.78
CA SER A 52 21.22 -2.57 -8.09
C SER A 52 19.92 -1.76 -8.00
N ARG A 53 19.74 -0.95 -6.92
CA ARG A 53 18.59 -0.07 -6.65
C ARG A 53 17.20 -0.75 -6.71
N SER A 54 17.19 -2.08 -6.63
CA SER A 54 16.07 -2.94 -7.05
C SER A 54 15.24 -3.51 -5.89
N VAL A 55 15.58 -3.19 -4.64
CA VAL A 55 15.01 -3.84 -3.46
C VAL A 55 13.58 -3.37 -3.18
N LYS A 56 12.70 -4.34 -2.91
CA LYS A 56 11.28 -4.15 -2.63
C LYS A 56 11.01 -3.53 -1.25
N PRO A 57 9.91 -2.77 -1.07
CA PRO A 57 9.69 -1.96 0.11
C PRO A 57 9.51 -2.75 1.42
N GLY A 58 8.97 -3.97 1.40
CA GLY A 58 8.84 -4.80 2.60
C GLY A 58 10.20 -5.18 3.18
N LEU A 59 11.12 -5.65 2.33
CA LEU A 59 12.47 -6.02 2.76
C LEU A 59 13.27 -4.79 3.23
N ILE A 60 13.13 -3.63 2.57
CA ILE A 60 13.73 -2.37 3.05
C ILE A 60 13.13 -1.93 4.39
N ALA A 61 11.82 -2.04 4.60
CA ALA A 61 11.18 -1.70 5.88
C ALA A 61 11.72 -2.58 7.02
N SER A 62 11.86 -3.89 6.79
CA SER A 62 12.50 -4.81 7.75
C SER A 62 13.96 -4.47 8.03
N GLY A 63 14.71 -4.11 6.98
CA GLY A 63 16.08 -3.60 7.09
C GLY A 63 16.21 -2.32 7.93
N ILE A 64 15.30 -1.36 7.74
CA ILE A 64 15.26 -0.11 8.51
C ILE A 64 14.98 -0.40 9.99
N VAL A 65 14.02 -1.29 10.28
CA VAL A 65 13.73 -1.73 11.66
C VAL A 65 14.97 -2.38 12.29
N SER A 66 15.66 -3.27 11.57
CA SER A 66 16.84 -3.96 12.08
C SER A 66 17.99 -2.99 12.38
N ALA A 67 18.35 -2.11 11.44
CA ALA A 67 19.43 -1.14 11.63
C ALA A 67 19.22 -0.23 12.85
N TRP A 68 17.99 0.23 13.07
CA TRP A 68 17.65 1.11 14.19
C TRP A 68 17.39 0.34 15.49
N THR A 69 17.32 -0.99 15.43
CA THR A 69 17.26 -1.86 16.62
C THR A 69 18.65 -2.27 17.06
N TRP A 70 19.48 -1.26 17.32
CA TRP A 70 20.80 -1.43 17.93
C TRP A 70 20.73 -1.66 19.45
N ALA A 71 21.88 -1.91 20.09
CA ALA A 71 21.99 -2.13 21.55
C ALA A 71 21.27 -1.05 22.39
N ALA A 72 21.41 0.23 22.06
CA ALA A 72 20.76 1.31 22.82
C ALA A 72 19.21 1.25 22.77
N THR A 73 18.63 0.76 21.68
CA THR A 73 17.17 0.64 21.49
C THR A 73 16.53 -0.34 22.46
N LEU A 74 17.30 -1.30 22.97
CA LEU A 74 16.86 -2.28 23.97
C LEU A 74 17.36 -1.90 25.38
N LEU A 75 18.62 -1.50 25.49
CA LEU A 75 19.31 -1.25 26.76
C LEU A 75 19.04 0.15 27.32
N GLN A 76 19.21 1.21 26.50
CA GLN A 76 19.03 2.60 26.93
C GLN A 76 17.55 2.95 27.13
N SER A 77 16.67 2.43 26.26
CA SER A 77 15.21 2.55 26.45
C SER A 77 14.76 1.96 27.79
N SER A 78 15.27 0.78 28.14
CA SER A 78 15.01 0.12 29.43
C SER A 78 15.68 0.84 30.60
N ALA A 79 16.84 1.47 30.40
CA ALA A 79 17.48 2.31 31.41
C ALA A 79 16.66 3.58 31.73
N VAL A 80 16.09 4.25 30.72
CA VAL A 80 15.21 5.41 30.99
C VAL A 80 13.85 5.00 31.54
N ALA A 81 13.36 3.80 31.25
CA ALA A 81 12.21 3.21 31.95
C ALA A 81 12.51 2.97 33.43
N TYR A 82 13.70 2.44 33.76
CA TYR A 82 14.15 2.24 35.12
C TYR A 82 14.31 3.56 35.90
N LYS A 83 14.80 4.62 35.23
CA LYS A 83 14.99 5.95 35.82
C LYS A 83 13.68 6.74 35.98
N PHE A 84 12.82 6.75 34.96
CA PHE A 84 11.72 7.71 34.84
C PHE A 84 10.32 7.07 34.82
N GLY A 85 10.22 5.74 34.83
CA GLY A 85 8.96 5.01 34.74
C GLY A 85 8.36 5.04 33.33
N ILE A 86 7.03 5.03 33.24
CA ILE A 86 6.25 5.00 31.97
C ILE A 86 6.66 6.14 31.01
N SER A 87 7.09 7.29 31.53
CA SER A 87 7.60 8.41 30.72
C SER A 87 8.82 8.03 29.85
N GLY A 88 9.70 7.16 30.34
CA GLY A 88 10.96 6.77 29.68
C GLY A 88 10.77 6.08 28.32
N PRO A 89 10.06 4.94 28.24
CA PRO A 89 9.78 4.22 26.99
C PRO A 89 9.13 5.11 25.93
N TRP A 90 8.21 5.99 26.33
CA TRP A 90 7.56 6.91 25.39
C TRP A 90 8.53 7.93 24.83
N TRP A 91 9.26 8.66 25.67
CA TRP A 91 10.22 9.68 25.21
C TRP A 91 11.38 9.08 24.40
N TYR A 92 11.81 7.85 24.71
CA TYR A 92 12.77 7.12 23.87
C TYR A 92 12.15 6.78 22.50
N GLY A 93 11.07 6.00 22.48
CA GLY A 93 10.47 5.49 21.24
C GLY A 93 9.94 6.60 20.34
N ALA A 94 9.06 7.46 20.86
CA ALA A 94 8.49 8.56 20.09
C ALA A 94 9.57 9.54 19.62
N GLY A 95 10.52 9.86 20.50
CA GLY A 95 11.63 10.77 20.21
C GLY A 95 12.69 10.24 19.24
N ALA A 96 12.60 8.98 18.81
CA ALA A 96 13.52 8.34 17.86
C ALA A 96 12.81 7.78 16.59
N THR A 97 11.49 7.57 16.64
CA THR A 97 10.66 7.20 15.46
C THR A 97 10.50 8.36 14.48
N VAL A 98 10.35 9.58 15.01
CA VAL A 98 10.07 10.82 14.24
C VAL A 98 11.07 11.04 13.11
N GLN A 99 12.33 10.73 13.35
CA GLN A 99 13.43 10.99 12.44
C GLN A 99 13.41 10.07 11.23
N ILE A 100 13.08 8.78 11.42
CA ILE A 100 12.87 7.83 10.30
C ILE A 100 11.71 8.28 9.42
N LEU A 101 10.60 8.71 10.03
CA LEU A 101 9.44 9.20 9.29
C LEU A 101 9.82 10.43 8.46
N LEU A 102 10.41 11.45 9.09
CA LEU A 102 10.89 12.65 8.40
C LEU A 102 11.99 12.36 7.37
N PHE A 103 12.79 11.31 7.55
CA PHE A 103 13.77 10.89 6.55
C PHE A 103 13.10 10.33 5.27
N ALA A 104 11.87 9.81 5.32
CA ALA A 104 11.11 9.44 4.12
C ALA A 104 10.98 10.61 3.12
N MET A 105 10.91 11.84 3.62
CA MET A 105 10.90 13.07 2.81
C MET A 105 12.26 13.31 2.12
N LEU A 106 13.37 13.08 2.82
CA LEU A 106 14.73 13.19 2.25
C LEU A 106 15.00 12.08 1.24
N ALA A 107 14.58 10.86 1.53
CA ALA A 107 14.68 9.71 0.63
C ALA A 107 13.89 9.92 -0.67
N ALA A 108 12.70 10.53 -0.61
CA ALA A 108 11.96 10.97 -1.80
C ALA A 108 12.70 12.05 -2.61
N LYS A 109 13.36 12.99 -1.93
CA LYS A 109 14.14 14.06 -2.58
C LYS A 109 15.44 13.56 -3.20
N LEU A 110 16.10 12.59 -2.58
CA LEU A 110 17.23 11.87 -3.14
C LEU A 110 16.87 11.29 -4.51
N LYS A 111 15.79 10.52 -4.58
CA LYS A 111 15.33 9.90 -5.84
C LYS A 111 14.92 10.94 -6.91
N LEU A 112 14.43 12.11 -6.51
CA LEU A 112 14.05 13.18 -7.46
C LEU A 112 15.25 14.05 -7.93
N ASN A 113 16.26 14.25 -7.08
CA ASN A 113 17.37 15.19 -7.34
C ASN A 113 18.70 14.52 -7.72
N ALA A 114 18.93 13.27 -7.32
CA ALA A 114 20.16 12.51 -7.52
C ALA A 114 19.91 10.97 -7.49
N PRO A 115 19.10 10.41 -8.41
CA PRO A 115 18.67 9.00 -8.36
C PRO A 115 19.82 7.98 -8.46
N TYR A 116 20.90 8.33 -9.16
CA TYR A 116 22.05 7.46 -9.44
C TYR A 116 23.25 7.68 -8.50
N ALA A 117 23.13 8.53 -7.47
CA ALA A 117 24.18 8.70 -6.46
C ALA A 117 24.38 7.41 -5.61
N HIS A 118 25.62 7.17 -5.19
CA HIS A 118 26.04 6.09 -4.29
C HIS A 118 26.14 6.56 -2.83
N THR A 119 26.37 7.86 -2.61
CA THR A 119 26.39 8.48 -1.27
C THR A 119 25.69 9.84 -1.28
N TRP A 120 25.30 10.34 -0.10
CA TRP A 120 24.76 11.71 0.00
C TRP A 120 25.85 12.78 -0.12
N LEU A 121 27.11 12.42 0.10
CA LEU A 121 28.27 13.30 -0.01
C LEU A 121 28.62 13.64 -1.46
N GLU A 122 28.43 12.72 -2.43
CA GLU A 122 28.52 13.04 -3.87
C GLU A 122 27.60 14.23 -4.25
N ILE A 123 26.41 14.32 -3.64
CA ILE A 123 25.45 15.42 -3.84
C ILE A 123 25.99 16.73 -3.26
N VAL A 124 26.56 16.69 -2.05
CA VAL A 124 27.21 17.85 -1.41
C VAL A 124 28.39 18.34 -2.25
N GLN A 125 29.19 17.42 -2.80
CA GLN A 125 30.32 17.77 -3.66
C GLN A 125 29.85 18.39 -4.98
N ALA A 126 28.86 17.80 -5.65
CA ALA A 126 28.30 18.36 -6.89
C ALA A 126 27.66 19.74 -6.68
N ARG A 127 26.98 19.94 -5.54
CA ARG A 127 26.29 21.20 -5.23
C ARG A 127 27.21 22.32 -4.71
N TRP A 128 28.11 22.00 -3.77
CA TRP A 128 28.89 23.00 -3.02
C TRP A 128 30.41 22.82 -3.11
N GLY A 129 30.89 21.76 -3.77
CA GLY A 129 32.31 21.53 -4.05
C GLY A 129 33.13 21.01 -2.87
N LYS A 130 34.43 20.80 -3.12
CA LYS A 130 35.36 20.06 -2.26
C LYS A 130 35.46 20.54 -0.81
N LEU A 131 35.30 21.84 -0.53
CA LEU A 131 35.33 22.37 0.84
C LEU A 131 34.11 21.92 1.66
N ALA A 132 32.90 22.05 1.09
CA ALA A 132 31.69 21.59 1.74
C ALA A 132 31.74 20.08 1.93
N HIS A 133 32.18 19.36 0.90
CA HIS A 133 32.36 17.92 0.92
C HIS A 133 33.22 17.46 2.12
N GLY A 134 34.40 18.05 2.33
CA GLY A 134 35.25 17.73 3.48
C GLY A 134 34.62 18.03 4.85
N VAL A 135 33.90 19.15 4.99
CA VAL A 135 33.19 19.49 6.25
C VAL A 135 32.07 18.49 6.54
N PHE A 136 31.24 18.17 5.55
CA PHE A 136 30.13 17.23 5.73
C PHE A 136 30.58 15.76 5.83
N MET A 137 31.72 15.40 5.22
CA MET A 137 32.38 14.11 5.41
C MET A 137 32.83 13.91 6.86
N PHE A 138 33.36 14.94 7.53
CA PHE A 138 33.64 14.89 8.96
C PHE A 138 32.39 14.57 9.77
N PHE A 139 31.26 15.24 9.49
CA PHE A 139 29.98 14.98 10.18
C PHE A 139 29.46 13.55 9.95
N GLY A 140 29.50 13.04 8.71
CA GLY A 140 29.14 11.65 8.40
C GLY A 140 30.02 10.64 9.14
N LEU A 141 31.35 10.73 8.99
CA LEU A 141 32.29 9.80 9.63
C LEU A 141 32.25 9.89 11.16
N ALA A 142 32.10 11.10 11.74
CA ALA A 142 31.94 11.27 13.18
C ALA A 142 30.64 10.62 13.68
N THR A 143 29.56 10.69 12.89
CA THR A 143 28.30 9.98 13.18
C THR A 143 28.53 8.48 13.22
N ASN A 144 29.10 7.90 12.16
CA ASN A 144 29.36 6.46 12.11
C ASN A 144 30.27 5.99 13.26
N VAL A 145 31.31 6.74 13.61
CA VAL A 145 32.21 6.39 14.73
C VAL A 145 31.49 6.43 16.08
N ILE A 146 30.67 7.45 16.33
CA ILE A 146 29.91 7.58 17.59
C ILE A 146 28.85 6.47 17.68
N VAL A 147 28.09 6.23 16.61
CA VAL A 147 27.12 5.13 16.50
C VAL A 147 27.79 3.79 16.76
N SER A 148 28.81 3.45 15.97
CA SER A 148 29.56 2.20 16.08
C SER A 148 30.12 1.99 17.49
N SER A 149 30.61 3.05 18.13
CA SER A 149 31.08 2.97 19.52
C SER A 149 29.97 2.62 20.51
N MET A 150 28.76 3.17 20.36
CA MET A 150 27.60 2.79 21.20
C MET A 150 27.21 1.32 21.00
N LEU A 151 27.25 0.81 19.76
CA LEU A 151 27.00 -0.61 19.46
C LEU A 151 27.92 -1.52 20.26
N ILE A 152 29.23 -1.24 20.17
CA ILE A 152 30.27 -2.08 20.75
C ILE A 152 30.32 -1.95 22.27
N LEU A 153 30.14 -0.75 22.84
CA LEU A 153 30.03 -0.56 24.29
C LEU A 153 28.82 -1.29 24.88
N GLY A 154 27.62 -1.12 24.31
CA GLY A 154 26.40 -1.76 24.82
C GLY A 154 26.43 -3.29 24.68
N GLY A 155 26.93 -3.79 23.54
CA GLY A 155 27.10 -5.23 23.31
C GLY A 155 28.13 -5.85 24.25
N SER A 156 29.34 -5.30 24.31
CA SER A 156 30.43 -5.85 25.14
C SER A 156 30.10 -5.79 26.64
N ALA A 157 29.50 -4.70 27.13
CA ALA A 157 29.08 -4.58 28.53
C ALA A 157 28.06 -5.66 28.92
N THR A 158 27.04 -5.90 28.09
CA THR A 158 25.99 -6.88 28.42
C THR A 158 26.47 -8.33 28.29
N VAL A 159 27.32 -8.62 27.29
CA VAL A 159 27.95 -9.95 27.17
C VAL A 159 28.87 -10.22 28.37
N THR A 160 29.61 -9.21 28.84
CA THR A 160 30.44 -9.30 30.05
C THR A 160 29.59 -9.55 31.30
N ASP A 161 28.54 -8.77 31.55
CA ASP A 161 27.69 -8.88 32.75
C ASP A 161 26.96 -10.23 32.82
N LEU A 162 26.41 -10.71 31.71
CA LEU A 162 25.65 -11.98 31.69
C LEU A 162 26.53 -13.23 31.77
N THR A 163 27.78 -13.18 31.27
CA THR A 163 28.60 -14.39 31.04
C THR A 163 29.99 -14.38 31.67
N GLY A 164 30.53 -13.23 32.04
CA GLY A 164 31.93 -13.09 32.47
C GLY A 164 32.94 -13.14 31.32
N MET A 165 32.50 -13.07 30.06
CA MET A 165 33.39 -12.91 28.91
C MET A 165 34.17 -11.60 29.01
N ASN A 166 35.46 -11.63 28.67
CA ASN A 166 36.31 -10.45 28.73
C ASN A 166 35.83 -9.35 27.77
N THR A 167 35.62 -8.13 28.28
CA THR A 167 35.07 -6.99 27.53
C THR A 167 35.95 -6.59 26.34
N ILE A 168 37.27 -6.60 26.49
CA ILE A 168 38.23 -6.30 25.41
C ILE A 168 38.08 -7.31 24.26
N ALA A 169 37.97 -8.60 24.60
CA ALA A 169 37.71 -9.64 23.61
C ALA A 169 36.37 -9.43 22.90
N ALA A 170 35.31 -9.07 23.64
CA ALA A 170 34.01 -8.76 23.04
C ALA A 170 34.07 -7.55 22.09
N CYS A 171 34.84 -6.50 22.42
CA CYS A 171 35.00 -5.31 21.56
C CYS A 171 35.54 -5.63 20.17
N PHE A 172 36.46 -6.60 20.03
CA PHE A 172 37.03 -6.98 18.73
C PHE A 172 36.31 -8.16 18.05
N LEU A 173 35.82 -9.14 18.81
CA LEU A 173 35.18 -10.32 18.23
C LEU A 173 33.81 -10.02 17.60
N ILE A 174 33.06 -9.04 18.16
CA ILE A 174 31.76 -8.65 17.63
C ILE A 174 31.88 -8.04 16.20
N PRO A 175 32.67 -6.98 15.94
CA PRO A 175 32.86 -6.47 14.57
C PRO A 175 33.48 -7.49 13.61
N LEU A 176 34.41 -8.31 14.10
CA LEU A 176 35.14 -9.29 13.28
C LEU A 176 34.21 -10.35 12.69
N GLY A 177 33.29 -10.91 13.48
CA GLY A 177 32.31 -11.87 12.99
C GLY A 177 31.40 -11.27 11.91
N VAL A 178 31.03 -10.00 12.05
CA VAL A 178 30.18 -9.29 11.09
C VAL A 178 30.91 -9.01 9.77
N ALA A 179 32.18 -8.56 9.85
CA ALA A 179 32.97 -8.23 8.67
C ALA A 179 33.11 -9.40 7.69
N ILE A 180 33.19 -10.64 8.19
CA ILE A 180 33.34 -11.86 7.37
C ILE A 180 32.19 -12.00 6.36
N TYR A 181 30.93 -11.88 6.80
CA TYR A 181 29.79 -12.04 5.89
C TYR A 181 29.49 -10.78 5.08
N VAL A 182 29.79 -9.59 5.60
CA VAL A 182 29.63 -8.33 4.87
C VAL A 182 30.55 -8.28 3.64
N VAL A 183 31.82 -8.65 3.78
CA VAL A 183 32.82 -8.67 2.68
C VAL A 183 32.40 -9.59 1.53
N VAL A 184 31.68 -10.67 1.79
CA VAL A 184 31.29 -11.65 0.74
C VAL A 184 29.85 -11.46 0.26
N GLY A 185 28.96 -10.99 1.12
CA GLY A 185 27.53 -10.89 0.87
C GLY A 185 27.08 -9.59 0.19
N GLY A 186 27.72 -8.46 0.49
CA GLY A 186 27.28 -7.15 0.04
C GLY A 186 25.86 -6.76 0.51
N MET A 187 25.34 -5.66 -0.04
CA MET A 187 24.10 -5.02 0.41
C MET A 187 22.88 -5.95 0.49
N ARG A 188 22.61 -6.71 -0.57
CA ARG A 188 21.38 -7.53 -0.64
C ARG A 188 21.40 -8.69 0.37
N SER A 189 22.56 -9.28 0.60
CA SER A 189 22.76 -10.30 1.63
C SER A 189 22.56 -9.71 3.03
N THR A 190 23.12 -8.52 3.31
CA THR A 190 22.88 -7.84 4.61
C THR A 190 21.41 -7.50 4.84
N LEU A 191 20.66 -7.12 3.81
CA LEU A 191 19.21 -6.86 3.93
C LEU A 191 18.39 -8.12 4.26
N LEU A 192 18.82 -9.29 3.80
CA LEU A 192 18.21 -10.57 4.17
C LEU A 192 18.65 -11.07 5.56
N CYS A 193 19.87 -10.71 5.97
CA CYS A 193 20.38 -10.89 7.32
C CYS A 193 19.55 -10.07 8.33
N ASP A 194 19.35 -8.77 8.04
CA ASP A 194 18.49 -7.87 8.80
C ASP A 194 17.07 -8.40 8.96
N TYR A 195 16.47 -8.92 7.88
CA TYR A 195 15.16 -9.56 7.93
C TYR A 195 15.14 -10.73 8.94
N THR A 196 16.16 -11.61 8.87
CA THR A 196 16.27 -12.78 9.74
C THR A 196 16.46 -12.37 11.20
N HIS A 197 17.28 -11.35 11.46
CA HIS A 197 17.51 -10.81 12.81
C HIS A 197 16.21 -10.20 13.36
N THR A 198 15.50 -9.41 12.55
CA THR A 198 14.22 -8.78 12.91
C THR A 198 13.16 -9.82 13.26
N ALA A 199 13.07 -10.92 12.50
CA ALA A 199 12.13 -12.01 12.75
C ALA A 199 12.38 -12.70 14.11
N VAL A 200 13.62 -13.06 14.41
CA VAL A 200 14.00 -13.67 15.70
C VAL A 200 13.82 -12.67 16.86
N LEU A 201 14.13 -11.39 16.61
CA LEU A 201 13.97 -10.32 17.58
C LEU A 201 12.52 -10.15 18.03
N PHE A 202 11.56 -10.06 17.10
CA PHE A 202 10.14 -9.99 17.45
C PHE A 202 9.66 -11.23 18.22
N ALA A 203 10.13 -12.43 17.87
CA ALA A 203 9.78 -13.64 18.59
C ALA A 203 10.21 -13.58 20.07
N ILE A 204 11.47 -13.20 20.35
CA ILE A 204 11.99 -13.08 21.72
C ILE A 204 11.29 -11.96 22.50
N ILE A 205 11.00 -10.82 21.87
CA ILE A 205 10.26 -9.72 22.52
C ILE A 205 8.84 -10.17 22.92
N LEU A 206 8.13 -10.89 22.04
CA LEU A 206 6.82 -11.47 22.36
C LEU A 206 6.91 -12.49 23.51
N THR A 207 7.95 -13.33 23.56
CA THR A 207 8.19 -14.22 24.71
C THR A 207 8.30 -13.44 26.01
N PHE A 208 9.13 -12.39 26.09
CA PHE A 208 9.26 -11.58 27.31
C PHE A 208 7.95 -10.87 27.70
N ILE A 209 7.19 -10.35 26.73
CA ILE A 209 5.88 -9.72 26.94
C ILE A 209 4.91 -10.69 27.63
N PHE A 210 4.72 -11.88 27.07
CA PHE A 210 3.79 -12.87 27.64
C PHE A 210 4.31 -13.45 28.96
N THR A 211 5.62 -13.60 29.12
CA THR A 211 6.19 -13.98 30.43
C THR A 211 5.84 -12.95 31.50
N VAL A 212 6.13 -11.67 31.29
CA VAL A 212 5.91 -10.63 32.30
C VAL A 212 4.44 -10.44 32.63
N TYR A 213 3.56 -10.40 31.61
CA TYR A 213 2.17 -9.99 31.78
C TYR A 213 1.14 -11.13 31.79
N ALA A 214 1.55 -12.40 31.64
CA ALA A 214 0.62 -13.53 31.68
C ALA A 214 1.12 -14.80 32.40
N THR A 215 2.43 -15.12 32.43
CA THR A 215 2.90 -16.43 32.94
C THR A 215 3.91 -16.40 34.10
N SER A 216 4.51 -15.26 34.45
CA SER A 216 5.49 -15.19 35.53
C SER A 216 4.83 -15.17 36.92
N ASP A 217 5.25 -16.07 37.81
CA ASP A 217 4.77 -16.12 39.20
C ASP A 217 5.06 -14.84 40.01
N LYS A 218 6.02 -14.01 39.57
CA LYS A 218 6.40 -12.76 40.26
C LYS A 218 5.54 -11.56 39.87
N ILE A 219 5.13 -11.50 38.60
CA ILE A 219 4.36 -10.38 38.04
C ILE A 219 3.04 -10.95 37.46
N GLY A 220 3.09 -11.62 36.32
CA GLY A 220 1.98 -12.44 35.80
C GLY A 220 0.72 -11.67 35.34
N SER A 221 0.63 -10.37 35.64
CA SER A 221 -0.47 -9.51 35.19
C SER A 221 -0.09 -8.02 35.22
N PRO A 222 -0.73 -7.16 34.40
CA PRO A 222 -0.60 -5.71 34.52
C PRO A 222 -1.07 -5.16 35.88
N MET A 223 -2.01 -5.84 36.55
CA MET A 223 -2.48 -5.47 37.89
C MET A 223 -1.38 -5.64 38.94
N LYS A 224 -0.66 -6.76 38.93
CA LYS A 224 0.44 -6.98 39.87
C LYS A 224 1.64 -6.09 39.55
N MET A 225 1.91 -5.83 38.27
CA MET A 225 2.90 -4.82 37.86
C MET A 225 2.56 -3.43 38.43
N HIS A 226 1.29 -3.02 38.39
CA HIS A 226 0.81 -1.76 38.96
C HIS A 226 1.03 -1.69 40.48
N GLU A 227 0.70 -2.76 41.21
CA GLU A 227 0.90 -2.87 42.66
C GLU A 227 2.39 -2.73 43.03
N LEU A 228 3.27 -3.49 42.37
CA LEU A 228 4.71 -3.48 42.62
C LEU A 228 5.34 -2.12 42.27
N LEU A 229 4.94 -1.49 41.15
CA LEU A 229 5.41 -0.16 40.78
C LEU A 229 4.89 0.95 41.71
N SER A 230 3.70 0.78 42.30
CA SER A 230 3.16 1.69 43.32
C SER A 230 3.97 1.59 44.60
N ALA A 231 4.20 0.38 45.12
CA ALA A 231 5.08 0.15 46.28
C ALA A 231 6.51 0.65 46.04
N ALA A 232 7.07 0.43 44.85
CA ALA A 232 8.38 0.96 44.47
C ALA A 232 8.42 2.50 44.42
N SER A 233 7.31 3.15 44.06
CA SER A 233 7.16 4.61 44.06
C SER A 233 7.13 5.20 45.47
N GLU A 234 6.53 4.50 46.44
CA GLU A 234 6.51 4.90 47.85
C GLU A 234 7.87 4.69 48.51
N ALA A 235 8.53 3.56 48.25
CA ALA A 235 9.84 3.24 48.81
C ALA A 235 10.98 4.06 48.21
N ASN A 236 10.90 4.41 46.91
CA ASN A 236 11.94 5.11 46.16
C ASN A 236 11.31 6.15 45.20
N PRO A 237 10.74 7.26 45.70
CA PRO A 237 10.07 8.26 44.86
C PRO A 237 11.03 8.95 43.88
N VAL A 238 10.65 9.03 42.61
CA VAL A 238 11.47 9.61 41.53
C VAL A 238 11.41 11.15 41.57
N PRO A 239 12.53 11.86 41.78
CA PRO A 239 12.54 13.32 41.79
C PRO A 239 12.04 13.92 40.47
N GLY A 240 11.04 14.80 40.55
CA GLY A 240 10.46 15.47 39.38
C GLY A 240 9.36 14.69 38.65
N ASN A 241 9.00 13.48 39.09
CA ASN A 241 7.77 12.79 38.68
C ASN A 241 6.55 13.28 39.49
N ALA A 242 5.34 13.19 38.93
CA ALA A 242 4.10 13.47 39.69
C ALA A 242 4.00 12.51 40.89
N HIS A 243 3.94 13.07 42.10
CA HIS A 243 3.96 12.34 43.38
C HIS A 243 5.10 11.30 43.51
N GLY A 244 6.22 11.51 42.81
CA GLY A 244 7.33 10.54 42.77
C GLY A 244 7.05 9.24 42.02
N SER A 245 5.88 9.11 41.38
CA SER A 245 5.42 7.83 40.84
C SER A 245 6.17 7.39 39.58
N TYR A 246 6.42 6.07 39.45
CA TYR A 246 6.84 5.45 38.19
C TYR A 246 5.70 5.35 37.16
N LEU A 247 4.44 5.53 37.58
CA LEU A 247 3.24 5.32 36.78
C LEU A 247 2.69 6.62 36.16
N THR A 248 3.57 7.54 35.72
CA THR A 248 3.17 8.83 35.14
C THR A 248 4.02 9.22 33.94
N ILE A 249 3.40 9.92 32.99
CA ILE A 249 4.11 10.61 31.89
C ILE A 249 4.79 11.89 32.39
N ARG A 250 4.32 12.47 33.51
CA ARG A 250 4.78 13.76 34.07
C ARG A 250 6.15 13.67 34.76
N SER A 251 7.19 13.26 34.04
CA SER A 251 8.58 13.25 34.50
C SER A 251 9.38 14.45 33.97
N LYS A 252 9.88 15.32 34.85
CA LYS A 252 10.73 16.46 34.44
C LYS A 252 11.98 15.97 33.69
N ASN A 253 12.69 15.00 34.24
CA ASN A 253 13.93 14.49 33.65
C ASN A 253 13.64 13.59 32.44
N GLY A 254 12.52 12.87 32.42
CA GLY A 254 12.04 12.16 31.23
C GLY A 254 11.79 13.09 30.04
N LEU A 255 11.21 14.28 30.26
CA LEU A 255 11.04 15.30 29.21
C LEU A 255 12.39 15.89 28.75
N ILE A 256 13.32 16.16 29.68
CA ILE A 256 14.67 16.65 29.33
C ILE A 256 15.40 15.62 28.47
N PHE A 257 15.39 14.35 28.90
CA PHE A 257 15.88 13.24 28.09
C PHE A 257 15.19 13.17 26.73
N GLY A 258 13.86 13.34 26.67
CA GLY A 258 13.10 13.39 25.42
C GLY A 258 13.60 14.46 24.44
N VAL A 259 13.95 15.66 24.91
CA VAL A 259 14.52 16.72 24.06
C VAL A 259 15.93 16.35 23.56
N ILE A 260 16.80 15.84 24.45
CA ILE A 260 18.14 15.37 24.07
C ILE A 260 18.04 14.24 23.04
N ASN A 261 17.14 13.27 23.28
CA ASN A 261 16.85 12.13 22.43
C ASN A 261 16.41 12.57 21.03
N ILE A 262 15.49 13.53 20.93
CA ILE A 262 15.04 14.05 19.63
C ILE A 262 16.20 14.67 18.84
N ILE A 263 17.01 15.52 19.50
CA ILE A 263 18.12 16.24 18.85
C ILE A 263 19.22 15.28 18.41
N GLY A 264 19.64 14.37 19.30
CA GLY A 264 20.68 13.39 19.00
C GLY A 264 20.28 12.45 17.86
N ASN A 265 19.05 11.92 17.88
CA ASN A 265 18.58 11.02 16.82
C ASN A 265 18.38 11.74 15.47
N PHE A 266 18.11 13.05 15.45
CA PHE A 266 18.10 13.81 14.19
C PHE A 266 19.48 13.83 13.56
N ALA A 267 20.52 13.96 14.38
CA ALA A 267 21.90 13.91 13.91
C ALA A 267 22.27 12.53 13.38
N THR A 268 21.98 11.47 14.14
CA THR A 268 22.34 10.11 13.72
C THR A 268 21.56 9.65 12.49
N VAL A 269 20.26 9.93 12.33
CA VAL A 269 19.53 9.51 11.10
C VAL A 269 19.93 10.32 9.86
N PHE A 270 20.15 11.64 9.98
CA PHE A 270 20.32 12.49 8.79
C PHE A 270 21.76 12.50 8.25
N GLN A 271 22.76 12.14 9.06
CA GLN A 271 24.18 12.19 8.71
C GLN A 271 24.77 10.82 8.41
N ASP A 272 24.23 9.77 9.03
CA ASP A 272 24.69 8.39 8.86
C ASP A 272 24.37 7.87 7.46
N GLN A 273 25.43 7.51 6.73
CA GLN A 273 25.33 6.93 5.40
C GLN A 273 24.54 5.61 5.38
N ALA A 274 24.39 4.87 6.48
CA ALA A 274 23.62 3.62 6.50
C ALA A 274 22.13 3.82 6.13
N TYR A 275 21.52 4.92 6.56
CA TYR A 275 20.15 5.28 6.17
C TYR A 275 20.09 5.69 4.69
N TRP A 276 21.00 6.56 4.26
CA TRP A 276 21.10 6.95 2.85
C TRP A 276 21.30 5.74 1.94
N GLN A 277 22.11 4.77 2.34
CA GLN A 277 22.36 3.54 1.58
C GLN A 277 21.08 2.69 1.40
N ARG A 278 20.25 2.55 2.43
CA ARG A 278 18.94 1.86 2.33
C ARG A 278 17.95 2.63 1.44
N ALA A 279 18.00 3.96 1.43
CA ALA A 279 17.22 4.76 0.49
C ALA A 279 17.71 4.57 -0.96
N ILE A 280 19.02 4.54 -1.19
CA ILE A 280 19.64 4.28 -2.50
C ILE A 280 19.23 2.90 -3.03
N ALA A 281 19.30 1.86 -2.20
CA ALA A 281 18.98 0.48 -2.60
C ALA A 281 17.51 0.20 -2.91
N SER A 282 16.59 1.05 -2.44
CA SER A 282 15.15 0.91 -2.68
C SER A 282 14.70 1.45 -4.05
N ARG A 283 13.67 0.84 -4.66
CA ARG A 283 13.07 1.33 -5.92
C ARG A 283 12.42 2.72 -5.75
N PRO A 284 12.64 3.69 -6.66
CA PRO A 284 12.19 5.09 -6.52
C PRO A 284 10.72 5.26 -6.12
N ALA A 285 9.82 4.51 -6.76
CA ALA A 285 8.37 4.62 -6.53
C ALA A 285 7.91 4.11 -5.14
N SER A 286 8.75 3.35 -4.43
CA SER A 286 8.38 2.62 -3.21
C SER A 286 9.16 3.03 -1.95
N THR A 287 10.28 3.75 -2.10
CA THR A 287 11.15 4.22 -1.00
C THR A 287 10.36 4.85 0.17
N VAL A 288 9.41 5.74 -0.14
CA VAL A 288 8.59 6.43 0.88
C VAL A 288 7.75 5.45 1.71
N LYS A 289 7.16 4.43 1.06
CA LYS A 289 6.32 3.43 1.74
C LYS A 289 7.17 2.61 2.71
N ALA A 290 8.36 2.19 2.29
CA ALA A 290 9.32 1.45 3.11
C ALA A 290 9.71 2.21 4.38
N TYR A 291 10.06 3.51 4.27
CA TYR A 291 10.43 4.32 5.42
C TYR A 291 9.28 4.59 6.40
N LEU A 292 8.07 4.85 5.89
CA LEU A 292 6.90 5.03 6.76
C LEU A 292 6.51 3.73 7.47
N LEU A 293 6.52 2.59 6.76
CA LEU A 293 6.23 1.27 7.33
C LEU A 293 7.27 0.89 8.39
N GLY A 294 8.56 1.02 8.06
CA GLY A 294 9.66 0.73 8.97
C GLY A 294 9.67 1.61 10.22
N GLY A 295 9.43 2.91 10.09
CA GLY A 295 9.38 3.84 11.22
C GLY A 295 8.24 3.54 12.21
N ILE A 296 7.04 3.25 11.69
CA ILE A 296 5.86 2.90 12.51
C ILE A 296 6.04 1.52 13.17
N ALA A 297 6.60 0.54 12.46
CA ALA A 297 6.86 -0.79 13.00
C ALA A 297 7.99 -0.78 14.04
N TRP A 298 9.01 0.06 13.86
CA TRP A 298 10.11 0.17 14.81
C TRP A 298 9.66 0.70 16.17
N PHE A 299 8.71 1.65 16.22
CA PHE A 299 8.22 2.27 17.47
C PHE A 299 7.87 1.22 18.54
N ALA A 300 7.22 0.11 18.15
CA ALA A 300 6.81 -0.95 19.07
C ALA A 300 7.97 -1.59 19.83
N ILE A 301 9.18 -1.62 19.26
CA ILE A 301 10.33 -2.30 19.84
C ILE A 301 10.77 -1.61 21.14
N PRO A 302 11.33 -0.38 21.14
CA PRO A 302 11.73 0.27 22.38
C PRO A 302 10.52 0.56 23.29
N PHE A 303 9.35 0.88 22.72
CA PHE A 303 8.16 1.18 23.49
C PHE A 303 7.72 -0.01 24.35
N THR A 304 7.42 -1.14 23.72
CA THR A 304 6.88 -2.31 24.41
C THR A 304 7.96 -3.06 25.16
N PHE A 305 9.18 -3.16 24.63
CA PHE A 305 10.30 -3.83 25.31
C PHE A 305 10.69 -3.13 26.61
N ALA A 306 10.88 -1.80 26.59
CA ALA A 306 11.26 -1.06 27.79
C ALA A 306 10.10 -0.93 28.80
N THR A 307 8.85 -0.82 28.32
CA THR A 307 7.66 -0.95 29.17
C THR A 307 7.58 -2.33 29.83
N THR A 308 8.11 -3.37 29.19
CA THR A 308 8.11 -4.75 29.72
C THR A 308 9.26 -4.99 30.69
N LEU A 309 10.51 -5.07 30.20
CA LEU A 309 11.67 -5.44 31.02
C LEU A 309 12.23 -4.25 31.82
N GLY A 310 12.15 -3.04 31.30
CA GLY A 310 12.60 -1.84 32.01
C GLY A 310 11.75 -1.51 33.23
N LEU A 311 10.43 -1.70 33.16
CA LEU A 311 9.54 -1.60 34.33
C LEU A 311 9.60 -2.85 35.23
N ALA A 312 9.77 -4.06 34.68
CA ALA A 312 10.00 -5.25 35.50
C ALA A 312 11.25 -5.11 36.38
N ALA A 313 12.32 -4.48 35.88
CA ALA A 313 13.52 -4.16 36.67
C ALA A 313 13.23 -3.24 37.87
N VAL A 314 12.22 -2.37 37.79
CA VAL A 314 11.76 -1.53 38.91
C VAL A 314 10.86 -2.33 39.85
N ALA A 315 9.90 -3.08 39.29
CA ALA A 315 8.93 -3.88 40.04
C ALA A 315 9.58 -4.99 40.88
N LEU A 316 10.69 -5.57 40.39
CA LEU A 316 11.46 -6.60 41.09
C LEU A 316 12.58 -6.03 41.98
N ARG A 317 12.62 -4.71 42.23
CA ARG A 317 13.65 -4.09 43.10
C ARG A 317 13.49 -4.59 44.55
N GLY A 318 14.37 -5.51 44.95
CA GLY A 318 14.34 -6.16 46.27
C GLY A 318 14.01 -7.66 46.22
N ASP A 319 13.69 -8.21 45.04
CA ASP A 319 13.58 -9.65 44.82
C ASP A 319 14.97 -10.33 44.94
N PRO A 320 15.10 -11.51 45.59
CA PRO A 320 16.40 -12.17 45.78
C PRO A 320 17.14 -12.55 44.51
N GLU A 321 16.44 -12.72 43.38
CA GLU A 321 17.02 -13.07 42.08
C GLU A 321 17.30 -11.83 41.21
N MET A 322 16.89 -10.64 41.66
CA MET A 322 17.15 -9.37 40.97
C MET A 322 18.48 -8.75 41.42
N LYS A 323 19.44 -8.60 40.50
CA LYS A 323 20.70 -7.89 40.75
C LYS A 323 20.43 -6.46 41.24
N VAL A 324 21.09 -6.05 42.32
CA VAL A 324 21.11 -4.65 42.76
C VAL A 324 21.95 -3.84 41.76
N LEU A 325 21.34 -2.84 41.13
CA LEU A 325 21.95 -2.04 40.06
C LEU A 325 22.51 -0.73 40.60
N SER A 326 23.81 -0.49 40.38
CA SER A 326 24.43 0.81 40.63
C SER A 326 24.06 1.84 39.54
N PRO A 327 24.29 3.15 39.77
CA PRO A 327 24.11 4.16 38.72
C PRO A 327 24.96 3.88 37.46
N ALA A 328 26.12 3.22 37.61
CA ALA A 328 26.96 2.79 36.50
C ALA A 328 26.31 1.64 35.71
N ASP A 329 25.75 0.62 36.39
CA ASP A 329 25.03 -0.48 35.73
C ASP A 329 23.81 0.04 34.94
N VAL A 330 23.06 0.99 35.52
CA VAL A 330 21.93 1.63 34.84
C VAL A 330 22.40 2.45 33.62
N SER A 331 23.53 3.15 33.74
CA SER A 331 24.13 3.93 32.63
C SER A 331 24.75 3.06 31.52
N ALA A 332 25.15 1.83 31.85
CA ALA A 332 25.55 0.80 30.89
C ALA A 332 24.35 0.10 30.23
N GLY A 333 23.12 0.33 30.73
CA GLY A 333 21.90 -0.21 30.14
C GLY A 333 21.50 -1.61 30.65
N LEU A 334 22.11 -2.08 31.74
CA LEU A 334 21.88 -3.41 32.31
C LEU A 334 20.49 -3.69 32.97
N PRO A 335 19.54 -2.75 33.21
CA PRO A 335 18.26 -3.08 33.83
C PRO A 335 17.46 -4.19 33.11
N ALA A 336 17.46 -4.21 31.78
CA ALA A 336 16.79 -5.27 31.02
C ALA A 336 17.45 -6.65 31.22
N ALA A 337 18.77 -6.69 31.38
CA ALA A 337 19.54 -7.91 31.62
C ALA A 337 19.28 -8.50 33.00
N ALA A 338 19.30 -7.65 34.03
CA ALA A 338 18.92 -8.04 35.39
C ALA A 338 17.46 -8.53 35.46
N ALA A 339 16.51 -7.84 34.83
CA ALA A 339 15.11 -8.27 34.81
C ALA A 339 14.90 -9.59 34.05
N ALA A 340 15.51 -9.78 32.87
CA ALA A 340 15.39 -11.02 32.11
C ALA A 340 15.94 -12.23 32.90
N ALA A 341 17.08 -12.05 33.59
CA ALA A 341 17.64 -13.06 34.48
C ALA A 341 16.73 -13.34 35.70
N ALA A 342 16.17 -12.29 36.33
CA ALA A 342 15.30 -12.43 37.50
C ALA A 342 13.90 -13.01 37.19
N LEU A 343 13.47 -13.05 35.91
CA LEU A 343 12.17 -13.56 35.48
C LEU A 343 12.20 -14.99 34.95
N LEU A 344 13.30 -15.39 34.29
CA LEU A 344 13.43 -16.66 33.56
C LEU A 344 14.78 -17.37 33.81
N GLY A 345 15.53 -16.93 34.82
CA GLY A 345 16.85 -17.48 35.16
C GLY A 345 17.81 -17.46 33.97
N GLN A 346 18.51 -18.58 33.78
CA GLN A 346 19.45 -18.77 32.67
C GLN A 346 18.77 -18.69 31.29
N GLY A 347 17.50 -19.09 31.18
CA GLY A 347 16.75 -19.01 29.92
C GLY A 347 16.53 -17.57 29.47
N GLY A 348 16.14 -16.68 30.40
CA GLY A 348 15.97 -15.25 30.12
C GLY A 348 17.28 -14.54 29.80
N ALA A 349 18.34 -14.85 30.55
CA ALA A 349 19.68 -14.34 30.27
C ALA A 349 20.17 -14.76 28.88
N ALA A 350 19.97 -16.03 28.48
CA ALA A 350 20.37 -16.52 27.17
C ALA A 350 19.53 -15.90 26.04
N ALA A 351 18.21 -15.78 26.22
CA ALA A 351 17.32 -15.14 25.25
C ALA A 351 17.70 -13.67 25.02
N LEU A 352 18.02 -12.92 26.09
CA LEU A 352 18.48 -11.53 25.96
C LEU A 352 19.87 -11.43 25.32
N LEU A 353 20.79 -12.33 25.68
CA LEU A 353 22.13 -12.38 25.08
C LEU A 353 22.06 -12.58 23.55
N VAL A 354 21.17 -13.46 23.09
CA VAL A 354 20.89 -13.66 21.65
C VAL A 354 20.22 -12.43 21.04
N LEU A 355 19.17 -11.88 21.67
CA LEU A 355 18.47 -10.67 21.22
C LEU A 355 19.45 -9.51 20.95
N LEU A 356 20.34 -9.24 21.91
CA LEU A 356 21.33 -8.17 21.84
C LEU A 356 22.43 -8.47 20.83
N PHE A 357 22.86 -9.73 20.70
CA PHE A 357 23.82 -10.10 19.67
C PHE A 357 23.28 -9.85 18.26
N LEU A 358 22.03 -10.23 17.98
CA LEU A 358 21.37 -10.00 16.68
C LEU A 358 21.16 -8.51 16.38
N ALA A 359 20.77 -7.73 17.40
CA ALA A 359 20.66 -6.27 17.36
C ALA A 359 22.01 -5.59 17.02
N VAL A 360 23.09 -5.98 17.69
CA VAL A 360 24.43 -5.40 17.46
C VAL A 360 25.01 -5.82 16.12
N THR A 361 24.83 -7.08 15.70
CA THR A 361 25.38 -7.58 14.43
C THR A 361 24.69 -6.96 13.21
N SER A 362 23.36 -6.80 13.22
CA SER A 362 22.64 -6.09 12.13
C SER A 362 23.14 -4.64 12.01
N ALA A 363 23.08 -3.86 13.09
CA ALA A 363 23.51 -2.46 13.07
C ALA A 363 24.99 -2.32 12.67
N CYS A 364 25.87 -3.17 13.21
CA CYS A 364 27.29 -3.17 12.83
C CYS A 364 27.48 -3.48 11.33
N SER A 365 26.67 -4.36 10.72
CA SER A 365 26.78 -4.66 9.30
C SER A 365 26.42 -3.47 8.40
N ALA A 366 25.43 -2.69 8.84
CA ALA A 366 25.03 -1.46 8.16
C ALA A 366 26.12 -0.38 8.24
N GLU A 367 26.70 -0.17 9.43
CA GLU A 367 27.83 0.75 9.67
C GLU A 367 29.07 0.41 8.82
N LEU A 368 29.42 -0.88 8.74
CA LEU A 368 30.55 -1.36 7.93
C LEU A 368 30.37 -1.05 6.45
N ILE A 369 29.18 -1.27 5.90
CA ILE A 369 28.87 -0.91 4.52
C ILE A 369 28.84 0.60 4.34
N ALA A 370 28.23 1.35 5.26
CA ALA A 370 28.12 2.80 5.21
C ALA A 370 29.49 3.47 5.08
N VAL A 371 30.43 3.18 6.00
CA VAL A 371 31.77 3.77 5.96
C VAL A 371 32.60 3.21 4.80
N SER A 372 32.43 1.93 4.43
CA SER A 372 33.04 1.38 3.21
C SER A 372 32.64 2.18 1.97
N SER A 373 31.35 2.54 1.82
CA SER A 373 30.86 3.37 0.71
C SER A 373 31.50 4.76 0.72
N LEU A 374 31.54 5.43 1.87
CA LEU A 374 32.18 6.76 2.00
C LEU A 374 33.67 6.71 1.63
N LEU A 375 34.41 5.72 2.15
CA LEU A 375 35.84 5.56 1.82
C LEU A 375 36.07 5.22 0.36
N THR A 376 35.15 4.48 -0.29
CA THR A 376 35.29 4.05 -1.68
C THR A 376 34.94 5.16 -2.67
N TYR A 377 33.78 5.81 -2.51
CA TYR A 377 33.27 6.80 -3.47
C TYR A 377 33.73 8.23 -3.14
N ASP A 378 33.61 8.65 -1.88
CA ASP A 378 33.88 10.03 -1.47
C ASP A 378 35.37 10.29 -1.16
N VAL A 379 36.14 9.26 -0.80
CA VAL A 379 37.59 9.39 -0.59
C VAL A 379 38.38 8.84 -1.78
N TYR A 380 38.31 7.52 -2.04
CA TYR A 380 39.17 6.88 -3.04
C TYR A 380 38.85 7.31 -4.47
N LYS A 381 37.62 7.11 -4.96
CA LYS A 381 37.20 7.51 -6.31
C LYS A 381 37.35 9.02 -6.50
N THR A 382 36.91 9.84 -5.54
CA THR A 382 36.93 11.31 -5.70
C THR A 382 38.33 11.95 -5.64
N TYR A 383 39.21 11.53 -4.72
CA TYR A 383 40.48 12.23 -4.46
C TYR A 383 41.74 11.43 -4.80
N ILE A 384 41.69 10.10 -4.78
CA ILE A 384 42.88 9.24 -4.98
C ILE A 384 42.96 8.74 -6.43
N ASN A 385 41.87 8.17 -6.96
CA ASN A 385 41.80 7.65 -8.32
C ASN A 385 40.43 7.90 -8.99
N PRO A 386 40.25 9.07 -9.64
CA PRO A 386 39.03 9.41 -10.40
C PRO A 386 38.72 8.54 -11.62
N LYS A 387 39.63 7.63 -12.00
CA LYS A 387 39.44 6.68 -13.12
C LYS A 387 39.54 5.23 -12.65
N ALA A 388 39.17 4.97 -11.39
CA ALA A 388 39.16 3.62 -10.83
C ALA A 388 38.24 2.68 -11.62
N THR A 389 38.70 1.46 -11.88
CA THR A 389 37.86 0.40 -12.48
C THR A 389 36.93 -0.20 -11.43
N GLU A 390 35.83 -0.83 -11.85
CA GLU A 390 34.87 -1.49 -10.94
C GLU A 390 35.56 -2.53 -10.02
N GLU A 391 36.53 -3.27 -10.55
CA GLU A 391 37.29 -4.24 -9.76
C GLU A 391 38.16 -3.58 -8.69
N GLN A 392 38.72 -2.38 -8.98
CA GLN A 392 39.44 -1.59 -7.98
C GLN A 392 38.49 -1.01 -6.94
N ILE A 393 37.32 -0.53 -7.35
CA ILE A 393 36.24 -0.03 -6.47
C ILE A 393 35.82 -1.13 -5.49
N LEU A 394 35.53 -2.35 -5.99
CA LEU A 394 35.15 -3.50 -5.17
C LEU A 394 36.28 -3.91 -4.20
N ARG A 395 37.54 -3.96 -4.67
CA ARG A 395 38.70 -4.27 -3.80
C ARG A 395 38.88 -3.24 -2.69
N VAL A 396 38.67 -1.95 -2.96
CA VAL A 396 38.72 -0.88 -1.95
C VAL A 396 37.53 -0.98 -0.98
N GLY A 397 36.33 -1.32 -1.45
CA GLY A 397 35.18 -1.57 -0.59
C GLY A 397 35.42 -2.71 0.42
N HIS A 398 35.88 -3.87 -0.06
CA HIS A 398 36.23 -5.00 0.83
C HIS A 398 37.32 -4.62 1.86
N ALA A 399 38.33 -3.86 1.45
CA ALA A 399 39.35 -3.35 2.36
C ALA A 399 38.78 -2.32 3.37
N GLY A 400 37.84 -1.47 2.94
CA GLY A 400 37.14 -0.49 3.78
C GLY A 400 36.31 -1.14 4.88
N VAL A 401 35.58 -2.22 4.57
CA VAL A 401 34.84 -3.03 5.56
C VAL A 401 35.80 -3.61 6.61
N ALA A 402 36.89 -4.27 6.18
CA ALA A 402 37.86 -4.88 7.10
C ALA A 402 38.58 -3.84 7.97
N PHE A 403 38.96 -2.69 7.38
CA PHE A 403 39.54 -1.56 8.09
C PHE A 403 38.59 -0.99 9.14
N TYR A 404 37.34 -0.71 8.76
CA TYR A 404 36.40 -0.08 9.68
C TYR A 404 35.98 -1.01 10.83
N ALA A 405 35.92 -2.33 10.61
CA ALA A 405 35.70 -3.30 11.69
C ALA A 405 36.77 -3.21 12.81
N LEU A 406 38.03 -2.98 12.44
CA LEU A 406 39.11 -2.73 13.41
C LEU A 406 38.94 -1.39 14.12
N VAL A 407 38.53 -0.34 13.39
CA VAL A 407 38.23 0.98 13.97
C VAL A 407 37.10 0.90 14.99
N CYS A 408 36.00 0.18 14.70
CA CYS A 408 34.90 -0.03 15.65
C CYS A 408 35.38 -0.67 16.97
N GLY A 409 36.20 -1.72 16.89
CA GLY A 409 36.77 -2.37 18.07
C GLY A 409 37.71 -1.47 18.87
N LEU A 410 38.56 -0.70 18.18
CA LEU A 410 39.47 0.27 18.80
C LEU A 410 38.72 1.42 19.48
N CYS A 411 37.71 2.01 18.83
CA CYS A 411 36.92 3.10 19.42
C CYS A 411 36.13 2.61 20.63
N GLY A 412 35.49 1.44 20.56
CA GLY A 412 34.84 0.81 21.72
C GLY A 412 35.81 0.59 22.89
N LEU A 413 37.02 0.12 22.61
CA LEU A 413 38.07 -0.06 23.63
C LEU A 413 38.52 1.27 24.26
N ILE A 414 38.68 2.32 23.45
CA ILE A 414 39.07 3.66 23.93
C ILE A 414 38.02 4.21 24.88
N PHE A 415 36.74 4.22 24.49
CA PHE A 415 35.66 4.71 25.35
C PHE A 415 35.48 3.88 26.63
N PHE A 416 35.68 2.56 26.55
CA PHE A 416 35.69 1.67 27.72
C PHE A 416 36.76 2.08 28.74
N TYR A 417 38.01 2.31 28.31
CA TYR A 417 39.08 2.77 29.20
C TYR A 417 38.92 4.21 29.71
N ILE A 418 38.25 5.09 28.97
CA ILE A 418 37.88 6.43 29.44
C ILE A 418 36.78 6.36 30.53
N GLY A 419 36.06 5.24 30.63
CA GLY A 419 34.93 5.08 31.55
C GLY A 419 33.62 5.67 31.02
N VAL A 420 33.52 5.89 29.70
CA VAL A 420 32.30 6.37 29.04
C VAL A 420 31.35 5.20 28.80
N SER A 421 30.14 5.28 29.36
CA SER A 421 29.08 4.32 29.10
C SER A 421 28.38 4.58 27.76
N MET A 422 27.69 3.57 27.25
CA MET A 422 26.80 3.72 26.09
C MET A 422 25.72 4.79 26.34
N GLY A 423 25.13 4.86 27.55
CA GLY A 423 24.12 5.86 27.88
C GLY A 423 24.66 7.31 27.96
N TRP A 424 25.91 7.50 28.37
CA TRP A 424 26.60 8.79 28.30
C TRP A 424 26.82 9.20 26.85
N LEU A 425 27.36 8.30 26.02
CA LEU A 425 27.64 8.56 24.61
C LEU A 425 26.36 8.85 23.82
N TYR A 426 25.26 8.20 24.19
CA TYR A 426 23.91 8.43 23.65
C TYR A 426 23.41 9.86 23.90
N THR A 427 23.61 10.41 25.11
CA THR A 427 23.19 11.79 25.41
C THR A 427 24.13 12.84 24.81
N PHE A 428 25.39 12.48 24.58
CA PHE A 428 26.43 13.34 24.02
C PHE A 428 26.32 13.55 22.49
N MET A 429 25.77 12.59 21.74
CA MET A 429 25.87 12.56 20.27
C MET A 429 25.44 13.85 19.56
N GLY A 430 24.33 14.48 19.99
CA GLY A 430 23.84 15.70 19.36
C GLY A 430 24.61 16.97 19.75
N VAL A 431 25.48 16.95 20.77
CA VAL A 431 26.42 18.04 21.07
C VAL A 431 27.40 18.20 19.91
N ILE A 432 28.04 17.09 19.50
CA ILE A 432 28.98 17.06 18.36
C ILE A 432 28.23 17.18 17.03
N LEU A 433 27.19 16.38 16.82
CA LEU A 433 26.64 16.15 15.49
C LEU A 433 25.46 17.07 15.15
N GLY A 434 24.75 17.63 16.13
CA GLY A 434 23.45 18.31 15.93
C GLY A 434 23.47 19.45 14.91
N SER A 435 24.56 20.21 14.84
CA SER A 435 24.73 21.36 13.93
C SER A 435 24.66 21.03 12.43
N GLY A 436 24.99 19.80 12.01
CA GLY A 436 24.98 19.39 10.60
C GLY A 436 23.58 19.08 10.04
N VAL A 437 22.60 18.79 10.91
CA VAL A 437 21.25 18.27 10.53
C VAL A 437 20.53 19.18 9.54
N ALA A 438 20.32 20.45 9.92
CA ALA A 438 19.59 21.40 9.10
C ALA A 438 20.34 21.72 7.78
N PRO A 439 21.64 22.04 7.78
CA PRO A 439 22.43 22.19 6.55
C PRO A 439 22.29 21.04 5.55
N ILE A 440 22.31 19.78 5.99
CA ILE A 440 22.16 18.59 5.13
C ILE A 440 20.74 18.48 4.58
N ALA A 441 19.72 18.68 5.43
CA ALA A 441 18.33 18.70 4.98
C ALA A 441 18.10 19.81 3.93
N LEU A 442 18.66 21.00 4.12
CA LEU A 442 18.58 22.10 3.16
C LEU A 442 19.36 21.83 1.86
N CYS A 443 20.50 21.10 1.93
CA CYS A 443 21.31 20.70 0.78
C CYS A 443 20.52 19.88 -0.26
N ILE A 444 19.53 19.10 0.18
CA ILE A 444 18.75 18.21 -0.69
C ILE A 444 17.30 18.70 -0.90
N THR A 445 16.73 19.49 0.01
CA THR A 445 15.34 19.96 -0.13
C THR A 445 15.20 21.32 -0.82
N TRP A 446 16.14 22.25 -0.63
CA TRP A 446 15.95 23.68 -0.91
C TRP A 446 17.00 24.25 -1.88
N SER A 447 16.58 24.65 -3.08
CA SER A 447 17.46 25.21 -4.13
C SER A 447 18.12 26.54 -3.75
N LYS A 448 17.57 27.27 -2.78
CA LYS A 448 18.12 28.56 -2.31
C LYS A 448 19.11 28.46 -1.15
N ALA A 449 19.34 27.26 -0.61
CA ALA A 449 20.28 27.06 0.49
C ALA A 449 21.71 27.48 0.10
N ASN A 450 22.25 28.45 0.82
CA ASN A 450 23.53 29.10 0.54
C ASN A 450 24.70 28.24 1.05
N LYS A 451 25.68 27.97 0.19
CA LYS A 451 26.92 27.24 0.53
C LYS A 451 27.60 27.75 1.80
N TRP A 452 27.92 29.03 1.87
CA TRP A 452 28.67 29.63 2.98
C TRP A 452 27.84 29.72 4.25
N GLY A 453 26.53 29.98 4.12
CA GLY A 453 25.57 29.91 5.22
C GLY A 453 25.48 28.51 5.84
N CYS A 454 25.41 27.47 5.02
CA CYS A 454 25.35 26.08 5.48
C CYS A 454 26.67 25.60 6.11
N ILE A 455 27.83 25.87 5.49
CA ILE A 455 29.14 25.53 6.07
C ILE A 455 29.37 26.30 7.38
N GLY A 456 29.13 27.61 7.37
CA GLY A 456 29.26 28.47 8.54
C GLY A 456 28.32 28.06 9.67
N GLY A 457 27.08 27.67 9.34
CA GLY A 457 26.11 27.14 10.30
C GLY A 457 26.59 25.85 10.98
N SER A 458 27.04 24.85 10.21
CA SER A 458 27.56 23.60 10.79
C SER A 458 28.73 23.86 11.75
N ILE A 459 29.70 24.70 11.36
CA ILE A 459 30.89 24.97 12.18
C ILE A 459 30.53 25.82 13.41
N ALA A 460 29.76 26.90 13.24
CA ALA A 460 29.36 27.77 14.35
C ALA A 460 28.46 27.04 15.36
N GLY A 461 27.55 26.19 14.88
CA GLY A 461 26.74 25.32 15.72
C GLY A 461 27.57 24.32 16.51
N PHE A 462 28.50 23.61 15.85
CA PHE A 462 29.40 22.66 16.53
C PHE A 462 30.21 23.32 17.66
N VAL A 463 30.82 24.48 17.39
CA VAL A 463 31.57 25.24 18.41
C VAL A 463 30.64 25.72 19.52
N ALA A 464 29.46 26.25 19.20
CA ALA A 464 28.48 26.68 20.20
C ALA A 464 27.98 25.52 21.08
N GLY A 465 27.79 24.32 20.50
CA GLY A 465 27.43 23.10 21.22
C GLY A 465 28.49 22.69 22.25
N ILE A 466 29.75 22.60 21.83
CA ILE A 466 30.87 22.27 22.73
C ILE A 466 31.03 23.33 23.83
N VAL A 467 30.98 24.62 23.48
CA VAL A 467 31.12 25.72 24.46
C VAL A 467 29.95 25.68 25.46
N ALA A 468 28.70 25.54 25.00
CA ALA A 468 27.55 25.47 25.88
C ALA A 468 27.61 24.26 26.83
N TRP A 469 28.01 23.09 26.33
CA TRP A 469 28.22 21.89 27.14
C TRP A 469 29.29 22.11 28.22
N LEU A 470 30.51 22.49 27.84
CA LEU A 470 31.63 22.67 28.78
C LEU A 470 31.40 23.80 29.78
N VAL A 471 30.83 24.93 29.35
CA VAL A 471 30.49 26.04 30.25
C VAL A 471 29.42 25.59 31.24
N THR A 472 28.35 24.92 30.78
CA THR A 472 27.29 24.43 31.68
C THR A 472 27.85 23.44 32.70
N THR A 473 28.65 22.45 32.25
CA THR A 473 29.36 21.50 33.14
C THR A 473 30.18 22.23 34.20
N SER A 474 31.01 23.20 33.79
CA SER A 474 31.83 23.99 34.70
C SER A 474 30.98 24.77 35.72
N THR A 475 29.91 25.44 35.26
CA THR A 475 29.07 26.28 36.13
C THR A 475 28.18 25.51 37.11
N LEU A 476 27.76 24.28 36.77
CA LEU A 476 26.89 23.46 37.63
C LEU A 476 27.67 22.58 38.61
N ASN A 477 28.97 22.36 38.38
CA ASN A 477 29.81 21.41 39.13
C ASN A 477 31.07 22.09 39.72
N ASP A 478 30.95 23.33 40.20
CA ASP A 478 32.01 24.09 40.88
C ASP A 478 33.37 24.12 40.14
N GLY A 479 33.33 24.19 38.80
CA GLY A 479 34.51 24.19 37.93
C GLY A 479 35.10 22.81 37.59
N VAL A 480 34.54 21.72 38.11
CA VAL A 480 35.05 20.36 37.91
C VAL A 480 34.49 19.74 36.63
N ILE A 481 35.37 19.46 35.66
CA ILE A 481 35.02 18.78 34.40
C ILE A 481 35.65 17.39 34.38
N ASN A 482 34.81 16.34 34.48
CA ASN A 482 35.17 14.93 34.31
C ASN A 482 33.98 14.17 33.71
N VAL A 483 34.15 12.88 33.40
CA VAL A 483 33.12 12.04 32.74
C VAL A 483 31.77 12.03 33.49
N VAL A 484 31.80 12.09 34.83
CA VAL A 484 30.59 12.11 35.66
C VAL A 484 29.90 13.47 35.60
N THR A 485 30.64 14.57 35.82
CA THR A 485 30.07 15.92 35.82
C THR A 485 29.62 16.38 34.43
N SER A 486 30.34 15.97 33.38
CA SER A 486 29.96 16.27 31.99
C SER A 486 28.80 15.42 31.46
N GLY A 487 28.37 14.40 32.24
CA GLY A 487 27.32 13.44 31.91
C GLY A 487 25.92 13.79 32.42
N GLY A 488 25.74 14.96 33.02
CA GLY A 488 24.45 15.39 33.57
C GLY A 488 23.41 15.80 32.52
N ASP A 489 22.13 15.65 32.87
CA ASP A 489 21.00 15.89 31.96
C ASP A 489 20.95 17.37 31.48
N PHE A 490 21.36 18.34 32.30
CA PHE A 490 21.30 19.77 31.94
C PHE A 490 22.49 20.20 31.08
N GLU A 491 23.67 19.68 31.38
CA GLU A 491 24.91 19.83 30.64
C GLU A 491 24.73 19.35 29.20
N MET A 492 24.20 18.13 29.05
CA MET A 492 23.89 17.54 27.75
C MET A 492 22.78 18.31 27.03
N LEU A 493 21.71 18.72 27.72
CA LEU A 493 20.62 19.51 27.13
C LEU A 493 21.13 20.83 26.53
N ALA A 494 21.97 21.57 27.26
CA ALA A 494 22.54 22.84 26.82
C ALA A 494 23.39 22.68 25.54
N GLY A 495 24.30 21.68 25.54
CA GLY A 495 25.14 21.39 24.38
C GLY A 495 24.35 20.96 23.14
N ASN A 496 23.38 20.06 23.31
CA ASN A 496 22.52 19.58 22.23
C ASN A 496 21.70 20.73 21.61
N LEU A 497 21.03 21.54 22.44
CA LEU A 497 20.21 22.67 21.97
C LEU A 497 21.04 23.75 21.27
N ALA A 498 22.22 24.09 21.81
CA ALA A 498 23.11 25.06 21.18
C ALA A 498 23.62 24.56 19.82
N SER A 499 24.00 23.28 19.72
CA SER A 499 24.53 22.67 18.50
C SER A 499 23.54 22.74 17.33
N ILE A 500 22.34 22.15 17.51
CA ILE A 500 21.32 22.13 16.45
C ILE A 500 20.68 23.51 16.24
N GLY A 501 20.47 24.28 17.31
CA GLY A 501 19.78 25.57 17.25
C GLY A 501 20.59 26.62 16.52
N VAL A 502 21.86 26.83 16.90
CA VAL A 502 22.74 27.79 16.22
C VAL A 502 23.01 27.34 14.78
N GLY A 503 23.24 26.04 14.54
CA GLY A 503 23.46 25.51 13.20
C GLY A 503 22.27 25.74 12.26
N ALA A 504 21.05 25.44 12.71
CA ALA A 504 19.83 25.66 11.95
C ALA A 504 19.55 27.15 11.69
N ILE A 505 19.65 28.00 12.72
CA ILE A 505 19.39 29.45 12.59
C ILE A 505 20.37 30.07 11.60
N VAL A 506 21.68 29.84 11.76
CA VAL A 506 22.71 30.43 10.89
C VAL A 506 22.54 29.95 9.44
N ALA A 507 22.32 28.65 9.22
CA ALA A 507 22.14 28.10 7.88
C ALA A 507 20.87 28.63 7.18
N THR A 508 19.73 28.66 7.88
CA THR A 508 18.47 29.13 7.32
C THR A 508 18.48 30.65 7.09
N VAL A 509 18.87 31.45 8.08
CA VAL A 509 18.85 32.92 7.98
C VAL A 509 19.84 33.41 6.93
N SER A 510 21.07 32.88 6.88
CA SER A 510 22.05 33.24 5.85
C SER A 510 21.57 32.89 4.44
N SER A 511 20.83 31.78 4.29
CA SER A 511 20.21 31.38 3.02
C SER A 511 18.98 32.22 2.63
N LEU A 512 18.33 32.89 3.58
CA LEU A 512 17.27 33.88 3.29
C LEU A 512 17.86 35.24 2.88
N ILE A 513 18.96 35.66 3.52
CA ILE A 513 19.64 36.94 3.24
C ILE A 513 20.40 36.87 1.91
N TRP A 514 21.14 35.79 1.66
CA TRP A 514 21.94 35.57 0.46
C TRP A 514 21.52 34.27 -0.24
N PRO A 515 20.33 34.20 -0.86
CA PRO A 515 19.84 32.99 -1.49
C PRO A 515 20.71 32.56 -2.69
N ASP A 516 20.98 31.26 -2.76
CA ASP A 516 21.56 30.63 -3.94
C ASP A 516 20.46 30.38 -5.01
N ASN A 517 20.83 29.99 -6.23
CA ASN A 517 19.90 29.56 -7.28
C ASN A 517 20.40 28.28 -7.95
N PHE A 518 20.40 27.17 -7.20
CA PHE A 518 20.91 25.89 -7.69
C PHE A 518 19.89 25.16 -8.58
N ASP A 519 20.33 24.71 -9.77
CA ASP A 519 19.64 23.69 -10.57
C ASP A 519 20.21 22.30 -10.24
N TRP A 520 19.29 21.36 -10.06
CA TRP A 520 19.54 19.96 -9.74
C TRP A 520 20.01 19.13 -10.96
N GLU A 521 20.24 19.73 -12.12
CA GLU A 521 20.76 19.02 -13.30
C GLU A 521 22.12 18.38 -13.01
N ALA A 522 23.04 19.13 -12.40
CA ALA A 522 24.35 18.64 -12.02
C ALA A 522 24.30 17.43 -11.05
N THR A 523 23.29 17.39 -10.16
CA THR A 523 23.10 16.25 -9.23
C THR A 523 22.36 15.08 -9.87
N ARG A 524 21.49 15.32 -10.86
CA ARG A 524 20.86 14.26 -11.67
C ARG A 524 21.83 13.59 -12.64
N ALA A 525 22.90 14.29 -13.05
CA ALA A 525 23.93 13.77 -13.94
C ALA A 525 24.97 12.86 -13.24
N ILE A 526 25.01 12.84 -11.90
CA ILE A 526 25.90 11.97 -11.11
C ILE A 526 25.70 10.50 -11.52
N ASN A 527 26.74 9.85 -12.02
CA ASN A 527 26.75 8.42 -12.41
C ASN A 527 25.57 7.97 -13.30
N ARG A 528 24.97 8.86 -14.12
CA ARG A 528 23.87 8.48 -15.03
C ARG A 528 24.35 7.46 -16.08
N PRO A 529 23.60 6.37 -16.35
CA PRO A 529 23.92 5.45 -17.44
C PRO A 529 24.03 6.19 -18.78
N VAL A 530 25.11 5.93 -19.52
CA VAL A 530 25.29 6.46 -20.88
C VAL A 530 24.55 5.52 -21.84
N PRO A 531 23.57 6.00 -22.63
CA PRO A 531 22.94 5.16 -23.65
C PRO A 531 24.02 4.62 -24.60
N PRO A 532 23.96 3.35 -25.05
CA PRO A 532 24.89 2.84 -26.05
C PRO A 532 24.82 3.77 -27.27
N ALA A 533 25.93 4.44 -27.56
CA ALA A 533 25.94 5.55 -28.51
C ALA A 533 25.41 5.06 -29.86
N ALA A 534 24.25 5.61 -30.27
CA ALA A 534 23.83 5.53 -31.66
C ALA A 534 25.01 6.03 -32.49
N LYS A 535 25.51 5.17 -33.40
CA LYS A 535 26.60 5.54 -34.29
C LYS A 535 26.16 6.77 -35.07
N ILE A 536 26.68 7.93 -34.69
CA ILE A 536 26.66 9.09 -35.56
C ILE A 536 27.45 8.65 -36.78
N VAL A 537 26.74 8.47 -37.89
CA VAL A 537 27.35 8.27 -39.18
C VAL A 537 27.86 9.64 -39.60
N ASP A 538 29.04 10.01 -39.08
CA ASP A 538 29.80 11.12 -39.63
C ASP A 538 30.11 10.77 -41.09
N GLU A 539 29.65 11.61 -42.00
CA GLU A 539 29.97 11.51 -43.42
C GLU A 539 31.48 11.61 -43.60
N LYS A 540 32.11 10.50 -44.00
CA LYS A 540 33.49 10.54 -44.46
C LYS A 540 33.53 11.19 -45.84
N GLY A 541 34.12 12.39 -45.90
CA GLY A 541 34.99 12.71 -47.03
C GLY A 541 36.27 11.88 -46.96
N ASP A 542 36.76 11.44 -48.10
CA ASP A 542 38.01 10.68 -48.21
C ASP A 542 39.25 11.58 -47.94
N ASP A 543 40.24 11.05 -47.22
CA ASP A 543 41.57 10.79 -47.80
C ASP A 543 42.53 10.06 -46.83
N GLU A 544 43.60 9.48 -47.39
CA GLU A 544 44.53 8.54 -46.73
C GLU A 544 45.48 9.15 -45.68
N SER A 545 45.89 8.36 -44.68
CA SER A 545 47.28 7.81 -44.59
C SER A 545 47.66 7.21 -43.21
N ASP A 546 48.62 6.27 -43.24
CA ASP A 546 49.08 5.42 -42.13
C ASP A 546 49.55 6.11 -40.84
N LYS A 547 49.27 5.48 -39.67
CA LYS A 547 50.29 4.82 -38.81
C LYS A 547 49.77 4.28 -37.47
N LYS A 548 50.26 3.07 -37.10
CA LYS A 548 50.46 2.54 -35.72
C LYS A 548 49.16 2.28 -34.92
N GLU A 549 49.08 1.39 -33.91
CA GLU A 549 50.06 0.51 -33.25
C GLU A 549 49.33 -0.72 -32.64
N HIS A 550 50.08 -1.73 -32.18
CA HIS A 550 49.62 -3.04 -31.64
C HIS A 550 48.18 -3.16 -31.06
N GLU A 551 47.38 -4.05 -31.66
CA GLU A 551 46.25 -4.68 -30.94
C GLU A 551 46.77 -5.69 -29.91
N VAL A 552 46.38 -5.51 -28.64
CA VAL A 552 46.46 -6.54 -27.60
C VAL A 552 45.08 -7.18 -27.46
N ASN A 553 45.04 -8.50 -27.62
CA ASN A 553 43.84 -9.33 -27.57
C ASN A 553 43.17 -9.32 -26.18
N VAL A 554 42.14 -8.50 -25.99
CA VAL A 554 41.30 -8.51 -24.78
C VAL A 554 40.08 -9.42 -24.97
N LYS A 555 40.26 -10.71 -24.68
CA LYS A 555 39.14 -11.58 -24.29
C LYS A 555 38.77 -11.28 -22.84
N GLY A 556 37.75 -10.46 -22.62
CA GLY A 556 37.28 -10.06 -21.29
C GLY A 556 35.78 -9.80 -21.24
N SER A 557 35.02 -10.84 -20.86
CA SER A 557 33.64 -10.84 -20.36
C SER A 557 32.84 -9.51 -20.39
N VAL A 558 32.10 -9.27 -21.48
CA VAL A 558 30.96 -8.33 -21.49
C VAL A 558 29.68 -9.14 -21.32
N ALA A 559 29.20 -9.24 -20.08
CA ALA A 559 27.93 -9.87 -19.72
C ALA A 559 27.46 -9.30 -18.37
N GLY A 560 27.08 -8.03 -18.40
CA GLY A 560 26.50 -7.30 -17.28
C GLY A 560 25.51 -6.26 -17.80
N ASP A 561 24.35 -6.21 -17.14
CA ASP A 561 23.39 -5.12 -17.15
C ASP A 561 22.70 -4.76 -18.49
N SER A 562 21.67 -5.54 -18.81
CA SER A 562 20.46 -5.04 -19.50
C SER A 562 19.30 -4.93 -18.49
N PHE A 563 19.38 -3.93 -17.61
CA PHE A 563 18.19 -3.43 -16.91
C PHE A 563 17.41 -2.54 -17.91
N ASP A 564 16.09 -2.71 -18.00
CA ASP A 564 15.33 -2.09 -19.08
C ASP A 564 15.17 -0.58 -18.82
N ALA A 565 15.92 0.24 -19.55
CA ALA A 565 15.99 1.69 -19.34
C ALA A 565 14.60 2.37 -19.48
N ARG A 566 13.65 1.73 -20.16
CA ARG A 566 12.25 2.18 -20.27
C ARG A 566 11.46 2.00 -18.97
N GLU A 567 11.63 0.87 -18.26
CA GLU A 567 10.98 0.69 -16.94
C GLU A 567 11.54 1.68 -15.90
N GLU A 568 12.83 2.00 -15.98
CA GLU A 568 13.48 2.93 -15.06
C GLU A 568 13.03 4.39 -15.30
N GLU A 569 12.80 4.81 -16.56
CA GLU A 569 12.26 6.13 -16.90
C GLU A 569 10.79 6.30 -16.44
N ASP A 570 9.95 5.27 -16.55
CA ASP A 570 8.57 5.28 -16.03
C ASP A 570 8.51 5.29 -14.48
N GLU A 571 9.41 4.59 -13.79
CA GLU A 571 9.51 4.66 -12.32
C GLU A 571 10.03 6.01 -11.78
N LEU A 572 10.68 6.80 -12.64
CA LEU A 572 11.25 8.12 -12.32
C LEU A 572 10.29 9.28 -12.57
N ASP A 573 8.98 9.04 -12.82
CA ASP A 573 7.99 10.11 -13.04
C ASP A 573 8.08 11.22 -11.97
N PRO A 574 8.50 12.45 -12.36
CA PRO A 574 8.66 13.55 -11.43
C PRO A 574 7.32 14.04 -10.85
N VAL A 575 6.16 13.65 -11.41
CA VAL A 575 4.84 13.97 -10.86
C VAL A 575 4.49 13.00 -9.72
N ALA A 576 4.62 11.69 -9.93
CA ALA A 576 4.46 10.66 -8.90
C ALA A 576 5.42 10.88 -7.72
N LEU A 577 6.71 11.15 -7.99
CA LEU A 577 7.69 11.44 -6.94
C LEU A 577 7.36 12.72 -6.16
N LYS A 578 6.86 13.78 -6.81
CA LYS A 578 6.37 14.99 -6.10
C LYS A 578 5.13 14.71 -5.24
N LYS A 579 4.23 13.82 -5.69
CA LYS A 579 3.06 13.39 -4.92
C LYS A 579 3.49 12.57 -3.69
N ALA A 580 4.43 11.63 -3.87
CA ALA A 580 5.02 10.83 -2.80
C ALA A 580 5.75 11.71 -1.76
N PHE A 581 6.53 12.71 -2.20
CA PHE A 581 7.17 13.69 -1.32
C PHE A 581 6.15 14.49 -0.49
N LYS A 582 5.08 15.00 -1.12
CA LYS A 582 4.02 15.74 -0.39
C LYS A 582 3.34 14.84 0.65
N PHE A 583 3.02 13.60 0.27
CA PHE A 583 2.44 12.62 1.19
C PHE A 583 3.38 12.34 2.38
N ALA A 584 4.65 12.02 2.12
CA ALA A 584 5.67 11.78 3.14
C ALA A 584 5.83 12.97 4.10
N THR A 585 5.79 14.20 3.58
CA THR A 585 5.93 15.41 4.39
C THR A 585 4.75 15.58 5.35
N TRP A 586 3.51 15.48 4.83
CA TRP A 586 2.30 15.67 5.65
C TRP A 586 2.06 14.51 6.63
N SER A 587 2.31 13.26 6.24
CA SER A 587 2.17 12.12 7.13
C SER A 587 3.17 12.16 8.28
N SER A 588 4.44 12.47 7.99
CA SER A 588 5.51 12.55 9.00
C SER A 588 5.33 13.73 9.95
N LEU A 589 4.90 14.89 9.44
CA LEU A 589 4.58 16.04 10.29
C LEU A 589 3.36 15.77 11.18
N GLY A 590 2.32 15.12 10.65
CA GLY A 590 1.16 14.69 11.42
C GLY A 590 1.54 13.71 12.54
N LEU A 591 2.34 12.70 12.23
CA LEU A 591 2.83 11.72 13.21
C LEU A 591 3.75 12.36 14.26
N PHE A 592 4.61 13.31 13.88
CA PHE A 592 5.40 14.10 14.83
C PHE A 592 4.51 14.85 15.83
N VAL A 593 3.49 15.57 15.34
CA VAL A 593 2.55 16.30 16.19
C VAL A 593 1.78 15.34 17.11
N VAL A 594 1.37 14.17 16.62
CA VAL A 594 0.69 13.16 17.44
C VAL A 594 1.59 12.60 18.55
N LEU A 595 2.77 12.08 18.19
CA LEU A 595 3.65 11.35 19.10
C LEU A 595 4.39 12.24 20.11
N ILE A 596 4.73 13.47 19.72
CA ILE A 596 5.54 14.40 20.54
C ILE A 596 4.70 15.48 21.24
N LEU A 597 3.57 15.89 20.65
CA LEU A 597 2.76 16.98 21.21
C LEU A 597 1.42 16.49 21.76
N ILE A 598 0.57 15.88 20.94
CA ILE A 598 -0.84 15.57 21.30
C ILE A 598 -0.92 14.49 22.39
N ILE A 599 -0.11 13.44 22.33
CA ILE A 599 -0.19 12.35 23.32
C ILE A 599 0.52 12.73 24.63
N PRO A 600 1.84 13.02 24.67
CA PRO A 600 2.55 13.13 25.94
C PRO A 600 2.32 14.46 26.66
N LEU A 601 2.10 15.60 25.96
CA LEU A 601 2.04 16.89 26.65
C LEU A 601 0.76 17.08 27.49
N PRO A 602 -0.46 16.73 27.03
CA PRO A 602 -1.64 16.78 27.90
C PRO A 602 -1.53 15.84 29.11
N LEU A 603 -0.95 14.65 28.93
CA LEU A 603 -0.68 13.71 30.02
C LEU A 603 0.39 14.22 31.00
N PHE A 604 1.36 14.99 30.51
CA PHE A 604 2.34 15.69 31.34
C PHE A 604 1.67 16.83 32.14
N PHE A 605 0.95 17.74 31.49
CA PHE A 605 0.36 18.92 32.14
C PHE A 605 -0.84 18.60 33.05
N SER A 606 -1.53 17.48 32.84
CA SER A 606 -2.61 17.01 33.73
C SER A 606 -2.11 16.35 35.02
N HIS A 607 -0.80 16.14 35.19
CA HIS A 607 -0.20 15.45 36.34
C HIS A 607 -0.76 14.03 36.58
N HIS A 608 -1.31 13.38 35.54
CA HIS A 608 -2.02 12.12 35.68
C HIS A 608 -1.11 10.97 36.13
N ILE A 609 -1.60 10.17 37.09
CA ILE A 609 -1.00 8.90 37.50
C ILE A 609 -1.92 7.77 37.05
N TYR A 610 -1.35 6.79 36.37
CA TYR A 610 -2.08 5.68 35.78
C TYR A 610 -2.54 4.73 36.89
N GLY A 611 -3.85 4.54 37.02
CA GLY A 611 -4.42 3.42 37.76
C GLY A 611 -4.25 2.09 37.02
N VAL A 612 -4.65 0.97 37.64
CA VAL A 612 -4.56 -0.39 37.06
C VAL A 612 -5.11 -0.44 35.63
N GLY A 613 -6.33 0.05 35.40
CA GLY A 613 -6.94 0.06 34.06
C GLY A 613 -6.17 0.90 33.03
N GLY A 614 -5.50 1.98 33.47
CA GLY A 614 -4.62 2.79 32.62
C GLY A 614 -3.35 2.04 32.23
N LEU A 615 -2.68 1.37 33.19
CA LEU A 615 -1.50 0.56 32.89
C LEU A 615 -1.84 -0.65 32.01
N THR A 616 -2.98 -1.30 32.26
CA THR A 616 -3.48 -2.38 31.39
C THR A 616 -3.69 -1.88 29.97
N ALA A 617 -4.35 -0.73 29.77
CA ALA A 617 -4.53 -0.16 28.43
C ALA A 617 -3.20 0.18 27.75
N TRP A 618 -2.25 0.76 28.48
CA TRP A 618 -0.90 1.09 28.00
C TRP A 618 -0.15 -0.16 27.49
N VAL A 619 -0.15 -1.23 28.30
CA VAL A 619 0.47 -2.50 27.94
C VAL A 619 -0.24 -3.14 26.76
N SER A 620 -1.58 -3.25 26.78
CA SER A 620 -2.36 -3.84 25.68
C SER A 620 -2.15 -3.15 24.34
N VAL A 621 -2.04 -1.82 24.30
CA VAL A 621 -1.69 -1.07 23.08
C VAL A 621 -0.29 -1.45 22.60
N GLY A 622 0.69 -1.56 23.51
CA GLY A 622 2.04 -2.02 23.16
C GLY A 622 2.06 -3.43 22.57
N ILE A 623 1.32 -4.37 23.17
CA ILE A 623 1.21 -5.74 22.67
C ILE A 623 0.60 -5.76 21.26
N ALA A 624 -0.53 -5.08 21.06
CA ALA A 624 -1.19 -5.00 19.75
C ALA A 624 -0.27 -4.37 18.69
N TRP A 625 0.44 -3.29 19.02
CA TRP A 625 1.38 -2.64 18.11
C TRP A 625 2.56 -3.55 17.77
N THR A 626 3.09 -4.33 18.73
CA THR A 626 4.16 -5.31 18.49
C THR A 626 3.71 -6.39 17.50
N PHE A 627 2.49 -6.91 17.61
CA PHE A 627 1.94 -7.86 16.62
C PHE A 627 1.76 -7.24 15.24
N LEU A 628 1.17 -6.05 15.14
CA LEU A 628 1.02 -5.33 13.87
C LEU A 628 2.38 -5.04 13.21
N SER A 629 3.39 -4.73 14.01
CA SER A 629 4.77 -4.51 13.54
C SER A 629 5.40 -5.80 13.02
N ALA A 630 5.26 -6.91 13.75
CA ALA A 630 5.73 -8.21 13.29
C ALA A 630 5.06 -8.63 11.97
N ILE A 631 3.74 -8.41 11.81
CA ILE A 631 3.05 -8.64 10.54
C ILE A 631 3.65 -7.77 9.42
N ALA A 632 3.87 -6.48 9.70
CA ALA A 632 4.38 -5.49 8.74
C ALA A 632 5.83 -5.72 8.27
N VAL A 633 6.73 -6.25 9.13
CA VAL A 633 8.16 -6.39 8.78
C VAL A 633 8.72 -7.81 8.87
N VAL A 634 7.93 -8.80 9.27
CA VAL A 634 8.30 -10.23 9.23
C VAL A 634 7.44 -11.00 8.22
N ILE A 635 6.12 -10.78 8.18
CA ILE A 635 5.21 -11.53 7.29
C ILE A 635 5.11 -10.89 5.90
N TYR A 636 4.89 -9.58 5.83
CA TYR A 636 4.75 -8.86 4.56
C TYR A 636 5.95 -9.01 3.59
N PRO A 637 7.23 -8.98 4.03
CA PRO A 637 8.37 -9.17 3.11
C PRO A 637 8.43 -10.57 2.50
N LEU A 638 7.99 -11.61 3.22
CA LEU A 638 7.89 -12.97 2.68
C LEU A 638 6.80 -13.07 1.61
N TYR A 639 5.63 -12.50 1.89
CA TYR A 639 4.52 -12.43 0.93
C TYR A 639 4.93 -11.71 -0.35
N GLU A 640 5.61 -10.57 -0.21
CA GLU A 640 6.13 -9.76 -1.32
C GLU A 640 7.21 -10.49 -2.15
N SER A 641 7.93 -11.43 -1.52
CA SER A 641 9.02 -12.20 -2.14
C SER A 641 8.59 -13.58 -2.67
N ARG A 642 7.30 -13.95 -2.55
CA ARG A 642 6.75 -15.30 -2.85
C ARG A 642 7.16 -15.87 -4.22
N SER A 643 7.19 -15.05 -5.27
CA SER A 643 7.54 -15.52 -6.62
C SER A 643 9.02 -15.91 -6.72
N ALA A 644 9.92 -15.06 -6.22
CA ALA A 644 11.35 -15.35 -6.19
C ALA A 644 11.68 -16.55 -5.27
N LEU A 645 10.99 -16.68 -4.13
CA LEU A 645 11.10 -17.87 -3.27
C LEU A 645 10.64 -19.15 -4.00
N THR A 646 9.59 -19.05 -4.83
CA THR A 646 9.08 -20.17 -5.63
C THR A 646 10.08 -20.55 -6.73
N GLU A 647 10.66 -19.59 -7.45
CA GLU A 647 11.70 -19.80 -8.46
C GLU A 647 12.92 -20.52 -7.87
N ILE A 648 13.45 -20.01 -6.73
CA ILE A 648 14.57 -20.64 -6.01
C ILE A 648 14.21 -22.05 -5.56
N THR A 649 13.01 -22.26 -4.99
CA THR A 649 12.57 -23.58 -4.52
C THR A 649 12.43 -24.59 -5.67
N VAL A 650 11.89 -24.16 -6.82
CA VAL A 650 11.79 -24.99 -8.04
C VAL A 650 13.17 -25.28 -8.62
N GLY A 651 14.11 -24.33 -8.59
CA GLY A 651 15.51 -24.54 -8.98
C GLY A 651 16.21 -25.58 -8.12
N ILE A 652 16.13 -25.44 -6.79
CA ILE A 652 16.68 -26.40 -5.82
C ILE A 652 16.04 -27.79 -6.00
N TYR A 653 14.72 -27.87 -6.17
CA TYR A 653 14.02 -29.14 -6.38
C TYR A 653 14.48 -29.84 -7.67
N LYS A 654 14.64 -29.09 -8.77
CA LYS A 654 15.16 -29.62 -10.03
C LYS A 654 16.58 -30.17 -9.87
N ASP A 655 17.47 -29.43 -9.21
CA ASP A 655 18.87 -29.84 -9.00
C ASP A 655 19.02 -31.05 -8.04
N LEU A 656 18.12 -31.21 -7.06
CA LEU A 656 18.16 -32.32 -6.10
C LEU A 656 17.52 -33.61 -6.63
N PHE A 657 16.41 -33.52 -7.39
CA PHE A 657 15.59 -34.68 -7.75
C PHE A 657 15.64 -35.06 -9.23
N THR A 658 16.13 -34.19 -10.13
CA THR A 658 16.25 -34.49 -11.56
C THR A 658 17.67 -34.95 -11.88
N LYS A 659 17.84 -36.24 -12.17
CA LYS A 659 19.17 -36.85 -12.36
C LYS A 659 19.75 -36.58 -13.76
N GLN A 660 20.10 -35.33 -14.06
CA GLN A 660 21.01 -34.97 -15.16
C GLN A 660 22.24 -34.24 -14.62
N SER A 661 23.35 -34.97 -14.55
CA SER A 661 24.67 -34.41 -14.28
C SER A 661 25.31 -33.97 -15.59
N GLY A 662 25.72 -32.70 -15.69
CA GLY A 662 26.63 -32.26 -16.75
C GLY A 662 26.42 -30.84 -17.22
N ASN A 663 27.08 -29.89 -16.55
CA ASN A 663 27.68 -28.65 -17.07
C ASN A 663 26.93 -27.78 -18.10
N ASN A 664 25.61 -27.92 -18.25
CA ASN A 664 24.78 -26.93 -18.90
C ASN A 664 24.43 -25.87 -17.85
N VAL A 665 25.20 -24.77 -17.90
CA VAL A 665 24.61 -23.44 -17.66
C VAL A 665 23.30 -23.43 -18.45
N LEU A 666 22.16 -23.32 -17.76
CA LEU A 666 20.89 -23.03 -18.45
C LEU A 666 21.19 -21.92 -19.44
N PRO A 667 20.81 -22.02 -20.73
CA PRO A 667 21.00 -20.91 -21.64
C PRO A 667 20.45 -19.68 -20.94
N GLN A 668 21.28 -18.66 -20.75
CA GLN A 668 20.72 -17.39 -20.32
C GLN A 668 19.57 -17.11 -21.30
N PRO A 669 18.42 -16.62 -20.82
CA PRO A 669 17.44 -16.09 -21.74
C PRO A 669 18.12 -14.94 -22.45
N THR A 670 18.65 -15.20 -23.65
CA THR A 670 18.85 -14.17 -24.66
C THR A 670 17.54 -13.41 -24.66
N PRO A 671 17.54 -12.08 -24.45
CA PRO A 671 16.29 -11.34 -24.34
C PRO A 671 15.51 -11.58 -25.62
N THR A 672 14.46 -12.40 -25.53
CA THR A 672 13.52 -12.59 -26.62
C THR A 672 12.85 -11.26 -26.78
N LEU A 673 13.25 -10.54 -27.82
CA LEU A 673 12.52 -9.42 -28.38
C LEU A 673 11.07 -9.88 -28.56
N VAL A 674 10.19 -9.46 -27.66
CA VAL A 674 8.74 -9.49 -27.88
C VAL A 674 8.39 -8.10 -28.39
N ALA A 675 8.80 -7.86 -29.64
CA ALA A 675 8.23 -6.81 -30.44
C ALA A 675 6.92 -7.34 -31.05
N GLU A 676 5.86 -6.55 -30.84
CA GLU A 676 4.69 -6.33 -31.71
C GLU A 676 4.28 -7.46 -32.70
N ASP A 677 3.11 -8.04 -32.36
CA ASP A 677 1.97 -8.33 -33.24
C ASP A 677 1.93 -9.46 -34.30
N ASP A 678 0.68 -9.92 -34.47
CA ASP A 678 0.03 -10.66 -35.57
C ASP A 678 0.08 -12.21 -35.72
N ASP A 679 -1.10 -12.78 -35.44
CA ASP A 679 -1.90 -13.79 -36.15
C ASP A 679 -1.59 -15.32 -36.26
N GLU A 680 -2.66 -16.05 -35.90
CA GLU A 680 -3.12 -17.42 -36.22
C GLU A 680 -2.28 -18.71 -35.95
N PRO A 681 -2.94 -19.86 -35.71
CA PRO A 681 -2.30 -21.10 -35.25
C PRO A 681 -2.14 -22.19 -36.33
N PRO A 682 -1.29 -23.20 -36.07
CA PRO A 682 -1.51 -24.56 -36.57
C PRO A 682 -1.93 -25.51 -35.43
N SER A 683 -2.87 -26.40 -35.75
CA SER A 683 -3.54 -27.31 -34.82
C SER A 683 -2.78 -28.63 -34.55
N SER A 684 -3.20 -29.33 -33.49
CA SER A 684 -2.72 -30.64 -33.04
C SER A 684 -2.80 -31.79 -34.06
N GLY A 685 -1.82 -32.71 -34.03
CA GLY A 685 -1.94 -34.03 -34.68
C GLY A 685 -0.82 -35.04 -34.37
N THR A 686 -1.18 -36.21 -33.83
CA THR A 686 -0.38 -37.44 -33.75
C THR A 686 -0.89 -38.47 -34.79
N PRO A 687 -0.31 -39.67 -34.96
CA PRO A 687 1.09 -40.07 -35.12
C PRO A 687 1.32 -41.00 -36.36
N HIS A 688 2.56 -41.13 -36.91
CA HIS A 688 3.17 -42.42 -37.34
C HIS A 688 4.46 -42.33 -38.20
N ASN A 689 5.45 -43.16 -37.84
CA ASN A 689 6.27 -44.10 -38.64
C ASN A 689 6.99 -43.75 -39.99
N ARG A 690 8.18 -44.39 -40.11
CA ARG A 690 9.00 -44.76 -41.30
C ARG A 690 10.07 -43.80 -41.86
N GLN A 691 11.32 -44.16 -41.55
CA GLN A 691 12.40 -44.57 -42.48
C GLN A 691 12.86 -43.66 -43.64
N ALA A 692 14.15 -43.30 -43.54
CA ALA A 692 15.24 -43.54 -44.51
C ALA A 692 15.56 -42.54 -45.66
N GLN A 693 16.87 -42.28 -45.77
CA GLN A 693 17.64 -41.85 -46.97
C GLN A 693 17.33 -40.46 -47.58
N MET A 694 18.17 -39.82 -48.42
CA MET A 694 19.64 -39.73 -48.61
C MET A 694 19.85 -38.75 -49.82
N THR A 695 21.00 -38.05 -49.95
CA THR A 695 21.44 -37.34 -51.20
C THR A 695 20.55 -36.17 -51.70
N GLU A 696 20.95 -35.16 -52.51
CA GLU A 696 22.25 -34.55 -52.89
C GLU A 696 22.05 -33.14 -53.52
N ARG A 697 23.10 -32.28 -53.46
CA ARG A 697 23.58 -31.28 -54.46
C ARG A 697 22.72 -30.18 -55.19
N SER A 698 23.33 -28.98 -55.20
CA SER A 698 23.72 -28.10 -56.35
C SER A 698 22.80 -27.01 -56.95
N ASN A 699 23.38 -25.78 -57.03
CA ASN A 699 23.42 -24.81 -58.17
C ASN A 699 22.06 -24.18 -58.66
N ASP A 700 21.97 -22.98 -59.27
CA ASP A 700 22.92 -21.87 -59.60
C ASP A 700 22.16 -20.57 -60.04
N VAL A 701 22.87 -19.42 -60.10
CA VAL A 701 22.79 -18.34 -61.14
C VAL A 701 21.57 -17.36 -61.30
N SER A 702 21.87 -16.07 -61.03
CA SER A 702 21.51 -14.79 -61.74
C SER A 702 20.03 -14.36 -62.00
N THR A 703 19.66 -13.12 -62.41
CA THR A 703 20.35 -11.93 -63.00
C THR A 703 19.45 -10.65 -62.88
N HIS A 704 20.03 -9.42 -62.87
CA HIS A 704 19.60 -8.11 -63.47
C HIS A 704 18.09 -7.67 -63.57
N SER A 705 17.66 -6.38 -63.62
CA SER A 705 18.29 -5.03 -63.58
C SER A 705 17.23 -3.89 -63.70
N GLN A 706 17.52 -2.67 -63.17
CA GLN A 706 17.17 -1.32 -63.74
C GLN A 706 15.66 -0.90 -63.86
N LEU A 707 15.21 0.39 -63.96
CA LEU A 707 15.81 1.74 -64.08
C LEU A 707 14.80 2.88 -63.66
N ASN A 708 15.31 3.95 -63.05
CA ASN A 708 14.99 5.41 -63.03
C ASN A 708 13.66 6.13 -63.48
N ASP A 709 13.30 7.15 -62.67
CA ASP A 709 13.11 8.62 -62.96
C ASP A 709 11.79 9.36 -63.39
N HIS A 710 11.59 10.50 -62.68
CA HIS A 710 11.16 11.89 -63.04
C HIS A 710 9.71 12.34 -63.45
N ASP A 711 9.18 13.28 -62.64
CA ASP A 711 8.62 14.64 -62.93
C ASP A 711 7.28 15.02 -63.65
N ILE A 712 6.43 15.75 -62.88
CA ILE A 712 5.91 17.14 -63.07
C ILE A 712 4.89 17.54 -64.21
N ARG A 713 3.79 18.20 -63.76
CA ARG A 713 2.87 19.23 -64.37
C ARG A 713 1.71 18.93 -65.36
N GLU A 714 0.49 19.19 -64.85
CA GLU A 714 -0.42 20.35 -65.14
C GLU A 714 -1.08 20.59 -66.54
N LYS A 715 -2.32 21.17 -66.54
CA LYS A 715 -3.15 21.76 -67.64
C LYS A 715 -4.09 20.83 -68.45
N ASP A 716 -5.26 21.23 -69.01
CA ASP A 716 -6.04 22.50 -69.03
C ASP A 716 -7.51 22.31 -69.56
N PHE A 717 -8.45 23.24 -69.25
CA PHE A 717 -9.64 23.70 -70.06
C PHE A 717 -10.88 22.77 -70.31
N ALA A 718 -12.13 23.20 -70.61
CA ALA A 718 -12.83 24.50 -70.81
C ALA A 718 -14.40 24.41 -70.73
N ARG A 719 -15.09 25.58 -70.60
CA ARG A 719 -16.40 26.03 -71.21
C ARG A 719 -17.69 25.17 -71.09
N VAL A 720 -18.94 25.67 -71.20
CA VAL A 720 -19.62 26.98 -70.96
C VAL A 720 -21.16 26.73 -71.00
N ASP A 721 -21.95 27.68 -70.46
CA ASP A 721 -23.34 28.07 -70.80
C ASP A 721 -24.47 27.95 -69.76
N SER A 722 -25.54 28.74 -70.00
CA SER A 722 -26.40 29.40 -68.99
C SER A 722 -27.92 29.21 -69.19
N ILE A 723 -28.74 29.94 -68.39
CA ILE A 723 -30.23 30.17 -68.46
C ILE A 723 -31.06 29.24 -67.51
N SER A 724 -31.66 29.66 -66.38
CA SER A 724 -32.81 30.60 -66.08
C SER A 724 -34.22 30.00 -66.30
N VAL A 725 -35.34 30.29 -65.57
CA VAL A 725 -35.69 31.05 -64.33
C VAL A 725 -37.25 30.93 -64.09
N LYS A 726 -37.79 31.20 -62.87
CA LYS A 726 -39.25 31.44 -62.52
C LYS A 726 -40.23 30.21 -62.62
N GLN A 727 -41.45 30.13 -62.04
CA GLN A 727 -42.25 31.02 -61.14
C GLN A 727 -43.37 30.29 -60.32
N VAL A 728 -43.67 30.79 -59.11
CA VAL A 728 -45.01 31.04 -58.46
C VAL A 728 -46.12 29.94 -58.32
N ALA A 729 -46.38 29.59 -57.04
CA ALA A 729 -47.63 29.48 -56.24
C ALA A 729 -48.98 28.92 -56.77
N SER A 730 -49.69 28.13 -55.92
CA SER A 730 -50.92 28.53 -55.16
C SER A 730 -51.92 27.39 -54.82
N GLY A 731 -52.46 27.41 -53.58
CA GLY A 731 -53.78 26.87 -53.16
C GLY A 731 -53.89 25.37 -52.75
N HIS A 732 -54.81 24.93 -51.88
CA HIS A 732 -55.80 25.61 -50.99
C HIS A 732 -56.38 24.58 -49.96
N HIS A 733 -56.68 24.98 -48.69
CA HIS A 733 -57.54 24.31 -47.67
C HIS A 733 -57.22 22.84 -47.24
N ALA A 734 -57.63 22.24 -46.11
CA ALA A 734 -58.21 22.61 -44.77
C ALA A 734 -58.27 21.29 -43.92
N SER A 735 -58.43 21.19 -42.58
CA SER A 735 -58.41 22.09 -41.40
C SER A 735 -57.95 21.30 -40.14
N ASP A 736 -58.16 21.84 -38.92
CA ASP A 736 -58.34 21.21 -37.58
C ASP A 736 -57.54 19.90 -37.24
N LEU A 737 -56.63 19.86 -36.26
CA LEU A 737 -56.89 20.13 -34.82
C LEU A 737 -55.60 20.44 -34.02
N THR A 738 -55.67 21.52 -33.24
CA THR A 738 -55.03 21.80 -31.91
C THR A 738 -53.57 21.42 -31.60
N GLU A 739 -52.74 22.47 -31.53
CA GLU A 739 -51.79 22.80 -30.44
C GLU A 739 -51.02 21.70 -29.68
N GLU A 740 -49.80 21.37 -30.17
CA GLU A 740 -48.66 21.06 -29.27
C GLU A 740 -47.28 21.28 -29.95
N ALA A 741 -47.22 21.29 -31.29
CA ALA A 741 -45.98 21.30 -32.07
C ALA A 741 -45.28 22.68 -32.26
N LYS A 742 -45.44 23.65 -31.35
CA LYS A 742 -44.90 25.02 -31.50
C LYS A 742 -43.87 25.48 -30.46
N SER A 743 -43.44 24.61 -29.53
CA SER A 743 -42.41 24.94 -28.53
C SER A 743 -41.02 24.33 -28.80
N SER A 744 -40.86 23.52 -29.85
CA SER A 744 -39.67 22.65 -30.03
C SER A 744 -38.75 23.02 -31.20
N ARG A 745 -38.89 24.22 -31.80
CA ARG A 745 -38.03 24.69 -32.91
C ARG A 745 -37.00 25.77 -32.56
N ASP A 746 -37.01 26.28 -31.32
CA ASP A 746 -36.17 27.44 -30.91
C ASP A 746 -34.99 27.10 -29.97
N ILE A 747 -34.55 25.83 -29.92
CA ILE A 747 -33.47 25.39 -28.98
C ILE A 747 -32.27 24.74 -29.71
N VAL A 748 -32.36 24.47 -31.01
CA VAL A 748 -31.25 23.91 -31.80
C VAL A 748 -30.82 24.91 -32.87
N ASN A 749 -29.79 25.71 -32.55
CA ASN A 749 -28.82 26.33 -33.48
C ASN A 749 -27.95 27.36 -32.75
N VAL A 750 -26.90 26.91 -32.04
CA VAL A 750 -25.76 27.75 -31.62
C VAL A 750 -24.47 26.93 -31.62
N VAL A 751 -23.95 26.59 -32.81
CA VAL A 751 -22.56 26.81 -33.27
C VAL A 751 -22.58 26.55 -34.77
N ASP A 752 -22.61 27.61 -35.58
CA ASP A 752 -21.72 27.77 -36.74
C ASP A 752 -21.99 29.11 -37.46
N LEU A 753 -21.04 29.49 -38.33
CA LEU A 753 -20.97 30.71 -39.15
C LEU A 753 -20.53 31.98 -38.42
N GLU A 754 -19.28 32.38 -38.67
CA GLU A 754 -18.99 33.53 -39.55
C GLU A 754 -17.54 33.46 -40.06
N LYS A 755 -17.39 33.36 -41.38
CA LYS A 755 -16.20 33.82 -42.12
C LYS A 755 -16.58 35.18 -42.69
N ASP A 756 -15.70 36.17 -42.62
CA ASP A 756 -15.70 37.31 -43.54
C ASP A 756 -14.30 37.95 -43.63
N GLU A 757 -14.16 38.91 -44.55
CA GLU A 757 -12.98 39.09 -45.40
C GLU A 757 -11.84 40.01 -44.89
N HIS A 758 -10.81 40.10 -45.73
CA HIS A 758 -9.53 40.81 -45.61
C HIS A 758 -9.54 42.27 -45.10
N ALA A 759 -8.54 42.62 -44.26
CA ALA A 759 -7.76 43.87 -44.39
C ALA A 759 -6.49 43.92 -43.48
N GLU A 760 -5.33 44.14 -44.13
CA GLU A 760 -4.13 44.92 -43.72
C GLU A 760 -3.37 44.74 -42.38
N GLU A 761 -2.15 45.31 -42.41
CA GLU A 761 -0.96 45.09 -41.59
C GLU A 761 -0.99 45.62 -40.13
N GLY A 762 -0.12 45.07 -39.26
CA GLY A 762 0.56 45.88 -38.23
C GLY A 762 0.38 45.53 -36.73
N ALA A 763 1.41 44.87 -36.18
CA ALA A 763 1.81 44.86 -34.75
C ALA A 763 0.89 44.24 -33.65
N PRO A 764 1.45 43.63 -32.58
CA PRO A 764 0.68 42.89 -31.59
C PRO A 764 0.17 43.75 -30.41
N ARG A 765 -1.12 43.61 -30.05
CA ARG A 765 -1.68 44.15 -28.79
C ARG A 765 -2.54 43.14 -28.03
N ARG A 766 -2.17 42.88 -26.77
CA ARG A 766 -2.92 42.04 -25.79
C ARG A 766 -4.39 42.49 -25.66
N ARG A 767 -5.35 41.57 -25.72
CA ARG A 767 -6.76 41.82 -25.37
C ARG A 767 -7.30 40.77 -24.39
N ARG A 768 -7.69 41.21 -23.18
CA ARG A 768 -8.40 40.38 -22.18
C ARG A 768 -9.81 40.06 -22.69
N ARG A 769 -10.21 38.78 -22.73
CA ARG A 769 -11.62 38.38 -22.91
C ARG A 769 -12.35 38.35 -21.56
N ARG A 770 -13.47 39.07 -21.45
CA ARG A 770 -14.48 38.89 -20.38
C ARG A 770 -15.54 37.92 -20.89
N PHE A 771 -15.84 36.86 -20.15
CA PHE A 771 -17.03 36.05 -20.39
C PHE A 771 -18.27 36.73 -19.80
N ARG A 772 -19.40 36.68 -20.52
CA ARG A 772 -20.72 37.13 -20.04
C ARG A 772 -21.65 35.92 -20.01
N VAL A 773 -22.16 35.58 -18.83
CA VAL A 773 -23.04 34.43 -18.63
C VAL A 773 -24.50 34.83 -18.90
N VAL A 774 -25.22 34.04 -19.69
CA VAL A 774 -26.66 34.18 -19.93
C VAL A 774 -27.44 33.40 -18.87
N LYS A 775 -28.49 33.99 -18.27
CA LYS A 775 -29.35 33.31 -17.28
C LYS A 775 -30.51 32.58 -17.97
N MET A 776 -30.49 31.24 -17.97
CA MET A 776 -31.65 30.41 -18.34
C MET A 776 -32.72 30.38 -17.24
N SER A 777 -34.00 30.20 -17.61
CA SER A 777 -35.14 30.09 -16.69
C SER A 777 -35.16 28.76 -15.91
N PRO A 778 -35.86 28.65 -14.76
CA PRO A 778 -35.86 27.43 -13.94
C PRO A 778 -36.44 26.20 -14.65
N THR A 779 -37.53 26.36 -15.39
CA THR A 779 -38.20 25.28 -16.13
C THR A 779 -37.37 24.78 -17.31
N ALA A 780 -36.65 25.66 -18.00
CA ALA A 780 -35.72 25.29 -19.06
C ALA A 780 -34.51 24.50 -18.50
N ARG A 781 -33.98 24.89 -17.34
CA ARG A 781 -32.91 24.13 -16.64
C ARG A 781 -33.39 22.74 -16.22
N PHE A 782 -34.62 22.62 -15.72
CA PHE A 782 -35.19 21.34 -15.31
C PHE A 782 -35.41 20.39 -16.50
N ARG A 783 -35.92 20.89 -17.63
CA ARG A 783 -36.00 20.08 -18.87
C ARG A 783 -34.60 19.71 -19.40
N ALA A 784 -33.63 20.63 -19.37
CA ALA A 784 -32.25 20.34 -19.76
C ALA A 784 -31.53 19.33 -18.84
N LEU A 785 -31.98 19.17 -17.59
CA LEU A 785 -31.50 18.13 -16.67
C LEU A 785 -32.09 16.73 -16.95
N ILE A 786 -33.13 16.63 -17.76
CA ILE A 786 -33.83 15.36 -18.07
C ILE A 786 -33.63 14.93 -19.52
N ALA A 787 -33.50 15.88 -20.46
CA ALA A 787 -33.28 15.60 -21.87
C ALA A 787 -31.95 14.89 -22.13
N SER A 788 -32.00 13.71 -22.75
CA SER A 788 -30.80 12.95 -23.14
C SER A 788 -29.96 13.70 -24.17
N THR A 789 -28.64 13.68 -23.98
CA THR A 789 -27.64 14.22 -24.92
C THR A 789 -27.06 13.16 -25.88
N ARG A 790 -27.61 11.93 -25.90
CA ARG A 790 -27.21 10.85 -26.83
C ARG A 790 -28.21 10.74 -27.98
N SER A 791 -27.76 10.53 -29.21
CA SER A 791 -28.68 10.07 -30.27
C SER A 791 -29.09 8.63 -29.95
N THR A 792 -30.36 8.32 -30.16
CA THR A 792 -30.91 6.98 -29.93
C THR A 792 -31.70 6.57 -31.16
N GLY A 793 -31.48 5.34 -31.62
CA GLY A 793 -32.19 4.78 -32.77
C GLY A 793 -33.71 4.72 -32.58
N PRO A 794 -34.46 4.42 -33.67
CA PRO A 794 -35.93 4.45 -33.69
C PRO A 794 -36.56 3.50 -32.66
N GLN A 795 -37.67 3.93 -32.05
CA GLN A 795 -38.35 3.17 -30.99
C GLN A 795 -38.93 1.84 -31.51
N PRO A 796 -38.72 0.71 -30.80
CA PRO A 796 -39.27 -0.58 -31.21
C PRO A 796 -40.79 -0.66 -30.97
N THR A 797 -41.51 -1.29 -31.90
CA THR A 797 -42.96 -1.52 -31.81
C THR A 797 -43.34 -2.30 -30.53
N TYR A 798 -44.54 -2.09 -30.01
CA TYR A 798 -45.04 -2.79 -28.80
C TYR A 798 -44.88 -4.33 -28.84
N ARG A 799 -45.15 -4.95 -30.00
CA ARG A 799 -44.95 -6.40 -30.20
C ARG A 799 -43.48 -6.83 -30.12
N ALA A 800 -42.56 -6.01 -30.65
CA ALA A 800 -41.12 -6.26 -30.56
C ALA A 800 -40.63 -6.06 -29.11
N SER A 801 -41.12 -5.02 -28.43
CA SER A 801 -40.84 -4.77 -27.01
C SER A 801 -41.27 -5.95 -26.11
N ALA A 802 -42.49 -6.47 -26.29
CA ALA A 802 -42.97 -7.64 -25.54
C ALA A 802 -42.16 -8.92 -25.83
N MET A 803 -41.78 -9.14 -27.10
CA MET A 803 -40.94 -10.28 -27.47
C MET A 803 -39.52 -10.17 -26.89
N ALA A 804 -38.96 -8.95 -26.82
CA ALA A 804 -37.67 -8.66 -26.22
C ALA A 804 -37.68 -8.90 -24.71
N MET A 805 -38.73 -8.48 -23.99
CA MET A 805 -38.92 -8.80 -22.57
C MET A 805 -38.95 -10.32 -22.32
N LEU A 806 -39.79 -11.05 -23.06
CA LEU A 806 -39.95 -12.49 -22.89
C LEU A 806 -38.66 -13.28 -23.18
N ARG A 807 -37.85 -12.83 -24.14
CA ARG A 807 -36.56 -13.46 -24.49
C ARG A 807 -35.34 -12.84 -23.81
N TYR A 808 -35.52 -11.91 -22.86
CA TYR A 808 -34.41 -11.17 -22.25
C TYR A 808 -33.45 -12.07 -21.46
N SER A 809 -33.99 -12.96 -20.63
CA SER A 809 -33.21 -13.87 -19.79
C SER A 809 -33.71 -15.32 -19.97
N PRO A 810 -32.82 -16.32 -20.02
CA PRO A 810 -33.22 -17.72 -19.98
C PRO A 810 -33.95 -18.10 -18.68
N LEU A 811 -33.76 -17.32 -17.61
CA LEU A 811 -34.44 -17.50 -16.33
C LEU A 811 -35.94 -17.18 -16.39
N ASN A 812 -36.43 -16.51 -17.44
CA ASN A 812 -37.85 -16.19 -17.62
C ASN A 812 -38.76 -17.44 -17.64
N ILE A 813 -38.22 -18.64 -17.88
CA ILE A 813 -38.94 -19.92 -17.72
C ILE A 813 -39.51 -20.08 -16.30
N LEU A 814 -38.81 -19.56 -15.29
CA LEU A 814 -39.19 -19.62 -13.87
C LEU A 814 -40.42 -18.77 -13.53
N LEU A 815 -40.89 -17.88 -14.43
CA LEU A 815 -42.10 -17.06 -14.21
C LEU A 815 -43.35 -17.91 -13.98
N VAL A 816 -43.36 -19.17 -14.47
CA VAL A 816 -44.44 -20.14 -14.20
C VAL A 816 -44.61 -20.43 -12.71
N PHE A 817 -43.57 -20.25 -11.90
CA PHE A 817 -43.62 -20.51 -10.45
C PHE A 817 -44.32 -19.41 -9.65
N ILE A 818 -44.52 -18.21 -10.22
CA ILE A 818 -45.32 -17.14 -9.58
C ILE A 818 -46.77 -17.61 -9.34
N PRO A 819 -47.59 -17.95 -10.36
CA PRO A 819 -48.96 -18.41 -10.13
C PRO A 819 -49.03 -19.74 -9.37
N VAL A 820 -48.01 -20.60 -9.48
CA VAL A 820 -47.93 -21.84 -8.68
C VAL A 820 -47.74 -21.52 -7.19
N SER A 821 -46.83 -20.59 -6.84
CA SER A 821 -46.61 -20.17 -5.44
C SER A 821 -47.86 -19.57 -4.81
N TRP A 822 -48.58 -18.72 -5.56
CA TRP A 822 -49.83 -18.11 -5.10
C TRP A 822 -50.94 -19.15 -4.93
N ALA A 823 -51.04 -20.11 -5.84
CA ALA A 823 -51.98 -21.23 -5.72
C ALA A 823 -51.68 -22.11 -4.51
N LEU A 824 -50.39 -22.37 -4.20
CA LEU A 824 -49.97 -23.14 -3.02
C LEU A 824 -50.26 -22.39 -1.70
N HIS A 825 -50.06 -21.06 -1.67
CA HIS A 825 -50.40 -20.21 -0.52
C HIS A 825 -51.90 -20.20 -0.25
N HIS A 826 -52.72 -19.90 -1.26
CA HIS A 826 -54.18 -19.90 -1.14
C HIS A 826 -54.79 -21.29 -0.91
N ALA A 827 -54.11 -22.37 -1.32
CA ALA A 827 -54.48 -23.74 -0.99
C ALA A 827 -53.92 -24.21 0.37
N HIS A 828 -53.31 -23.33 1.16
CA HIS A 828 -52.73 -23.58 2.49
C HIS A 828 -51.84 -24.84 2.54
N GLN A 829 -50.98 -25.00 1.52
CA GLN A 829 -50.04 -26.12 1.42
C GLN A 829 -48.79 -25.89 2.28
N SER A 830 -47.88 -26.87 2.30
CA SER A 830 -46.66 -26.83 3.11
C SER A 830 -45.88 -25.51 2.95
N PRO A 831 -45.51 -24.81 4.06
CA PRO A 831 -44.70 -23.59 4.03
C PRO A 831 -43.39 -23.76 3.25
N THR A 832 -42.74 -24.92 3.34
CA THR A 832 -41.53 -25.25 2.57
C THR A 832 -41.75 -25.14 1.06
N LEU A 833 -42.91 -25.58 0.56
CA LEU A 833 -43.23 -25.46 -0.87
C LEU A 833 -43.53 -24.01 -1.23
N ILE A 834 -44.31 -23.29 -0.42
CA ILE A 834 -44.60 -21.86 -0.64
C ILE A 834 -43.29 -21.06 -0.72
N PHE A 835 -42.35 -21.29 0.19
CA PHE A 835 -41.04 -20.64 0.19
C PHE A 835 -40.25 -20.93 -1.09
N VAL A 836 -40.11 -22.21 -1.47
CA VAL A 836 -39.30 -22.62 -2.64
C VAL A 836 -39.91 -22.11 -3.95
N PHE A 837 -41.23 -22.23 -4.13
CA PHE A 837 -41.88 -21.76 -5.36
C PHE A 837 -41.90 -20.23 -5.46
N SER A 838 -42.08 -19.51 -4.33
CA SER A 838 -41.98 -18.04 -4.30
C SER A 838 -40.55 -17.58 -4.61
N SER A 839 -39.54 -18.25 -4.03
CA SER A 839 -38.11 -18.01 -4.28
C SER A 839 -37.78 -18.11 -5.77
N LEU A 840 -38.18 -19.21 -6.42
CA LEU A 840 -37.95 -19.42 -7.85
C LEU A 840 -38.73 -18.42 -8.72
N GLY A 841 -39.89 -17.96 -8.27
CA GLY A 841 -40.68 -16.91 -8.94
C GLY A 841 -40.05 -15.51 -8.90
N ILE A 842 -39.27 -15.19 -7.87
CA ILE A 842 -38.63 -13.86 -7.71
C ILE A 842 -37.38 -13.70 -8.60
N VAL A 843 -36.59 -14.76 -8.78
CA VAL A 843 -35.38 -14.76 -9.65
C VAL A 843 -35.58 -14.11 -11.04
N PRO A 844 -36.61 -14.46 -11.85
CA PRO A 844 -36.85 -13.81 -13.13
C PRO A 844 -37.42 -12.39 -13.01
N LEU A 845 -38.13 -12.07 -11.91
CA LEU A 845 -38.66 -10.72 -11.68
C LEU A 845 -37.51 -9.73 -11.46
N ALA A 846 -36.48 -10.11 -10.69
CA ALA A 846 -35.26 -9.30 -10.55
C ALA A 846 -34.62 -8.97 -11.92
N ALA A 847 -34.53 -9.96 -12.82
CA ALA A 847 -33.96 -9.76 -14.15
C ALA A 847 -34.80 -8.83 -15.04
N LEU A 848 -36.13 -8.94 -14.99
CA LEU A 848 -37.03 -8.05 -15.72
C LEU A 848 -37.06 -6.63 -15.15
N LEU A 849 -36.85 -6.47 -13.84
CA LEU A 849 -36.75 -5.18 -13.17
C LEU A 849 -35.47 -4.43 -13.59
N GLY A 850 -34.34 -5.15 -13.66
CA GLY A 850 -33.08 -4.64 -14.21
C GLY A 850 -33.23 -4.17 -15.66
N LEU A 851 -33.89 -4.95 -16.52
CA LEU A 851 -34.21 -4.53 -17.90
C LEU A 851 -35.06 -3.26 -17.94
N GLY A 852 -36.15 -3.19 -17.16
CA GLY A 852 -37.01 -1.99 -17.12
C GLY A 852 -36.24 -0.74 -16.71
N THR A 853 -35.33 -0.90 -15.75
CA THR A 853 -34.46 0.15 -15.22
C THR A 853 -33.43 0.60 -16.26
N GLU A 854 -32.70 -0.31 -16.91
CA GLU A 854 -31.76 -0.04 -18.01
C GLU A 854 -32.45 0.79 -19.13
N GLN A 855 -33.62 0.35 -19.57
CA GLN A 855 -34.35 0.95 -20.70
C GLN A 855 -34.99 2.32 -20.38
N ILE A 856 -35.08 2.70 -19.10
CA ILE A 856 -35.46 4.05 -18.67
C ILE A 856 -34.21 4.91 -18.43
N ALA A 857 -33.15 4.36 -17.82
CA ALA A 857 -31.89 5.06 -17.62
C ALA A 857 -31.31 5.60 -18.94
N LEU A 858 -31.32 4.80 -20.01
CA LEU A 858 -30.91 5.17 -21.38
C LEU A 858 -31.65 6.39 -21.97
N ARG A 859 -32.81 6.77 -21.41
CA ARG A 859 -33.64 7.88 -21.89
C ARG A 859 -33.53 9.16 -21.06
N THR A 860 -32.70 9.13 -20.02
CA THR A 860 -32.46 10.25 -19.11
C THR A 860 -31.03 10.76 -19.23
N THR A 861 -30.70 11.88 -18.58
CA THR A 861 -29.30 12.31 -18.49
C THR A 861 -28.47 11.30 -17.69
N GLN A 862 -27.15 11.23 -17.96
CA GLN A 862 -26.25 10.25 -17.33
C GLN A 862 -26.35 10.23 -15.79
N SER A 863 -26.51 11.39 -15.15
CA SER A 863 -26.65 11.51 -13.70
C SER A 863 -27.99 10.99 -13.18
N VAL A 864 -29.10 11.24 -13.91
CA VAL A 864 -30.43 10.76 -13.53
C VAL A 864 -30.56 9.26 -13.81
N GLY A 865 -30.05 8.78 -14.94
CA GLY A 865 -30.05 7.37 -15.29
C GLY A 865 -29.22 6.52 -14.34
N GLY A 866 -28.05 7.02 -13.92
CA GLY A 866 -27.23 6.39 -12.90
C GLY A 866 -27.89 6.35 -11.52
N LEU A 867 -28.58 7.44 -11.11
CA LEU A 867 -29.36 7.47 -9.87
C LEU A 867 -30.52 6.46 -9.92
N LEU A 868 -31.29 6.43 -11.02
CA LEU A 868 -32.38 5.48 -11.23
C LEU A 868 -31.87 4.03 -11.18
N ASN A 869 -30.76 3.74 -11.84
CA ASN A 869 -30.14 2.41 -11.83
C ASN A 869 -29.76 1.97 -10.42
N ALA A 870 -29.16 2.86 -9.62
CA ALA A 870 -28.75 2.53 -8.26
C ALA A 870 -29.93 2.40 -7.27
N SER A 871 -31.03 3.13 -7.49
CA SER A 871 -32.23 3.04 -6.64
C SER A 871 -33.18 1.90 -7.00
N LEU A 872 -33.29 1.54 -8.28
CA LEU A 872 -34.21 0.48 -8.75
C LEU A 872 -33.53 -0.88 -8.91
N GLY A 873 -32.19 -0.93 -9.00
CA GLY A 873 -31.42 -2.18 -9.06
C GLY A 873 -31.62 -3.05 -7.81
N ASN A 874 -31.50 -2.45 -6.62
CA ASN A 874 -31.65 -3.12 -5.31
C ASN A 874 -33.11 -3.18 -4.81
N LEU A 875 -34.10 -2.98 -5.69
CA LEU A 875 -35.49 -2.80 -5.26
C LEU A 875 -36.12 -4.12 -4.76
N ILE A 876 -35.66 -5.29 -5.22
CA ILE A 876 -36.14 -6.59 -4.72
C ILE A 876 -35.71 -6.80 -3.26
N GLU A 877 -34.45 -6.51 -2.95
CA GLU A 877 -33.86 -6.54 -1.61
C GLU A 877 -34.60 -5.56 -0.68
N MET A 878 -34.91 -4.35 -1.16
CA MET A 878 -35.70 -3.35 -0.44
C MET A 878 -37.14 -3.80 -0.20
N ILE A 879 -37.78 -4.50 -1.15
CA ILE A 879 -39.14 -5.04 -0.99
C ILE A 879 -39.14 -6.14 0.07
N ILE A 880 -38.26 -7.13 -0.03
CA ILE A 880 -38.18 -8.25 0.93
C ILE A 880 -37.87 -7.71 2.35
N SER A 881 -36.88 -6.82 2.46
CA SER A 881 -36.50 -6.18 3.72
C SER A 881 -37.62 -5.27 4.27
N GLY A 882 -38.35 -4.56 3.40
CA GLY A 882 -39.47 -3.71 3.81
C GLY A 882 -40.67 -4.50 4.33
N ILE A 883 -40.94 -5.67 3.74
CA ILE A 883 -41.98 -6.59 4.19
C ILE A 883 -41.60 -7.23 5.53
N ALA A 884 -40.36 -7.71 5.68
CA ALA A 884 -39.86 -8.21 6.95
C ALA A 884 -39.91 -7.12 8.05
N LEU A 885 -39.47 -5.88 7.75
CA LEU A 885 -39.58 -4.74 8.68
C LEU A 885 -41.02 -4.43 9.09
N LYS A 886 -41.97 -4.48 8.14
CA LYS A 886 -43.42 -4.33 8.40
C LYS A 886 -43.94 -5.43 9.34
N GLN A 887 -43.44 -6.66 9.21
CA GLN A 887 -43.76 -7.81 10.07
C GLN A 887 -42.98 -7.81 11.42
N CYS A 888 -42.15 -6.80 11.70
CA CYS A 888 -41.26 -6.72 12.88
C CYS A 888 -40.10 -7.74 12.88
N GLU A 889 -39.75 -8.29 11.72
CA GLU A 889 -38.69 -9.29 11.56
C GLU A 889 -37.32 -8.61 11.42
N LEU A 890 -36.87 -7.91 12.48
CA LEU A 890 -35.68 -7.06 12.47
C LEU A 890 -34.38 -7.85 12.16
N GLU A 891 -34.26 -9.05 12.71
CA GLU A 891 -33.12 -9.95 12.48
C GLU A 891 -33.08 -10.44 11.02
N VAL A 892 -34.24 -10.79 10.44
CA VAL A 892 -34.37 -11.16 9.01
C VAL A 892 -33.90 -10.03 8.10
N VAL A 893 -34.28 -8.78 8.42
CA VAL A 893 -33.83 -7.58 7.67
C VAL A 893 -32.31 -7.45 7.73
N GLN A 894 -31.73 -7.53 8.93
CA GLN A 894 -30.28 -7.37 9.12
C GLN A 894 -29.48 -8.46 8.40
N SER A 895 -29.82 -9.73 8.61
CA SER A 895 -29.11 -10.86 7.98
C SER A 895 -29.30 -10.89 6.46
N THR A 896 -30.47 -10.52 5.93
CA THR A 896 -30.68 -10.43 4.47
C THR A 896 -29.80 -9.36 3.83
N LEU A 897 -29.67 -8.18 4.46
CA LEU A 897 -28.85 -7.09 3.92
C LEU A 897 -27.35 -7.39 3.97
N LEU A 898 -26.87 -8.00 5.06
CA LEU A 898 -25.49 -8.49 5.16
C LEU A 898 -25.21 -9.61 4.15
N GLY A 899 -26.15 -10.53 4.00
CA GLY A 899 -26.06 -11.63 3.05
C GLY A 899 -25.98 -11.14 1.60
N GLY A 900 -26.66 -10.03 1.28
CA GLY A 900 -26.51 -9.31 0.00
C GLY A 900 -25.09 -8.85 -0.24
N LEU A 901 -24.46 -8.23 0.77
CA LEU A 901 -23.04 -7.86 0.71
C LEU A 901 -22.14 -9.10 0.53
N LEU A 902 -22.32 -10.15 1.34
CA LEU A 902 -21.50 -11.37 1.26
C LEU A 902 -21.63 -12.09 -0.09
N SER A 903 -22.85 -12.18 -0.63
CA SER A 903 -23.14 -12.80 -1.92
C SER A 903 -22.46 -12.04 -3.06
N ASN A 904 -22.63 -10.71 -3.13
CA ASN A 904 -22.07 -9.91 -4.21
C ASN A 904 -20.53 -9.77 -4.10
N LEU A 905 -19.98 -9.79 -2.88
CA LEU A 905 -18.52 -9.75 -2.63
C LEU A 905 -17.80 -11.07 -2.92
N LEU A 906 -18.35 -12.20 -2.46
CA LEU A 906 -17.64 -13.48 -2.53
C LEU A 906 -18.18 -14.38 -3.64
N LEU A 907 -19.50 -14.60 -3.68
CA LEU A 907 -20.12 -15.53 -4.61
C LEU A 907 -20.11 -14.97 -6.04
N VAL A 908 -20.63 -13.77 -6.27
CA VAL A 908 -20.69 -13.16 -7.62
C VAL A 908 -19.32 -12.90 -8.18
N LEU A 909 -18.49 -12.19 -7.42
CA LEU A 909 -17.13 -11.86 -7.81
C LEU A 909 -16.32 -13.15 -8.04
N GLY A 910 -16.46 -14.14 -7.16
CA GLY A 910 -15.86 -15.46 -7.31
C GLY A 910 -16.29 -16.18 -8.60
N MET A 911 -17.60 -16.25 -8.89
CA MET A 911 -18.11 -16.85 -10.12
C MET A 911 -17.64 -16.11 -11.38
N ALA A 912 -17.59 -14.77 -11.35
CA ALA A 912 -17.07 -13.95 -12.45
C ALA A 912 -15.59 -14.25 -12.71
N PHE A 913 -14.77 -14.36 -11.66
CA PHE A 913 -13.35 -14.69 -11.74
C PHE A 913 -13.12 -16.12 -12.25
N VAL A 914 -13.95 -17.08 -11.85
CA VAL A 914 -13.88 -18.47 -12.33
C VAL A 914 -14.28 -18.58 -13.79
N VAL A 915 -15.45 -18.08 -14.17
CA VAL A 915 -15.97 -18.21 -15.54
C VAL A 915 -15.16 -17.39 -16.55
N GLY A 916 -14.71 -16.21 -16.16
CA GLY A 916 -13.76 -15.44 -16.96
C GLY A 916 -12.38 -16.10 -17.01
N GLY A 917 -11.83 -16.53 -15.87
CA GLY A 917 -10.53 -17.16 -15.76
C GLY A 917 -10.39 -18.54 -16.41
N PHE A 918 -11.50 -19.24 -16.70
CA PHE A 918 -11.49 -20.45 -17.54
C PHE A 918 -11.33 -20.16 -19.03
N ARG A 919 -11.63 -18.92 -19.48
CA ARG A 919 -11.47 -18.49 -20.88
C ARG A 919 -10.20 -17.65 -21.09
N PHE A 920 -9.81 -16.87 -20.09
CA PHE A 920 -8.69 -15.94 -20.15
C PHE A 920 -7.66 -16.28 -19.07
N HIS A 921 -6.40 -16.48 -19.45
CA HIS A 921 -5.32 -16.87 -18.53
C HIS A 921 -5.14 -15.91 -17.35
N HIS A 922 -5.37 -14.62 -17.59
CA HIS A 922 -5.45 -13.57 -16.60
C HIS A 922 -6.42 -12.50 -17.13
N GLN A 923 -7.22 -11.88 -16.25
CA GLN A 923 -8.13 -10.79 -16.63
C GLN A 923 -7.61 -9.51 -15.99
N GLN A 924 -7.28 -8.51 -16.81
CA GLN A 924 -6.81 -7.22 -16.32
C GLN A 924 -8.00 -6.26 -16.21
N PHE A 925 -7.90 -5.30 -15.29
CA PHE A 925 -8.92 -4.27 -15.06
C PHE A 925 -8.26 -3.02 -14.47
N HIS A 926 -8.91 -1.86 -14.59
CA HIS A 926 -8.31 -0.57 -14.26
C HIS A 926 -8.08 -0.42 -12.74
N PRO A 927 -6.82 -0.47 -12.24
CA PRO A 927 -6.55 -0.62 -10.81
C PRO A 927 -7.10 0.52 -9.96
N MET A 928 -7.16 1.74 -10.51
CA MET A 928 -7.68 2.92 -9.81
C MET A 928 -9.19 2.83 -9.48
N VAL A 929 -10.01 2.26 -10.37
CA VAL A 929 -11.47 2.15 -10.18
C VAL A 929 -11.76 1.04 -9.16
N ALA A 930 -11.10 -0.10 -9.34
CA ALA A 930 -11.04 -1.20 -8.40
C ALA A 930 -10.64 -0.75 -6.97
N GLN A 931 -9.53 -0.03 -6.85
CA GLN A 931 -9.01 0.46 -5.55
C GLN A 931 -9.95 1.49 -4.91
N LEU A 932 -10.56 2.39 -5.68
CA LEU A 932 -11.50 3.38 -5.16
C LEU A 932 -12.79 2.71 -4.63
N ASN A 933 -13.38 1.81 -5.41
CA ASN A 933 -14.58 1.06 -5.03
C ASN A 933 -14.33 0.20 -3.78
N SER A 934 -13.20 -0.51 -3.73
CA SER A 934 -12.81 -1.30 -2.57
C SER A 934 -12.54 -0.44 -1.32
N SER A 935 -11.93 0.74 -1.48
CA SER A 935 -11.69 1.67 -0.36
C SER A 935 -12.98 2.24 0.21
N LEU A 936 -13.95 2.59 -0.66
CA LEU A 936 -15.28 3.05 -0.23
C LEU A 936 -16.01 1.96 0.54
N LEU A 937 -16.01 0.72 0.03
CA LEU A 937 -16.61 -0.44 0.68
C LEU A 937 -16.04 -0.69 2.09
N ILE A 938 -14.72 -0.59 2.27
CA ILE A 938 -14.08 -0.70 3.59
C ILE A 938 -14.59 0.38 4.56
N VAL A 939 -14.68 1.63 4.11
CA VAL A 939 -15.20 2.74 4.95
C VAL A 939 -16.67 2.50 5.33
N SER A 940 -17.48 2.01 4.39
CA SER A 940 -18.87 1.62 4.67
C SER A 940 -18.95 0.54 5.73
N VAL A 941 -18.20 -0.56 5.57
CA VAL A 941 -18.25 -1.73 6.46
C VAL A 941 -17.70 -1.44 7.84
N ILE A 942 -16.65 -0.60 7.96
CA ILE A 942 -16.18 -0.08 9.26
C ILE A 942 -17.32 0.68 9.96
N SER A 943 -18.05 1.52 9.23
CA SER A 943 -19.17 2.29 9.79
C SER A 943 -20.34 1.40 10.23
N LEU A 944 -20.58 0.27 9.54
CA LEU A 944 -21.53 -0.78 9.95
C LEU A 944 -21.03 -1.58 11.17
N THR A 945 -19.71 -1.70 11.36
CA THR A 945 -19.07 -2.48 12.44
C THR A 945 -18.97 -1.70 13.77
N ILE A 946 -18.85 -0.37 13.72
CA ILE A 946 -18.70 0.49 14.91
C ILE A 946 -19.79 0.25 15.98
N PRO A 947 -21.09 0.17 15.65
CA PRO A 947 -22.14 -0.10 16.65
C PRO A 947 -21.99 -1.45 17.36
N ALA A 948 -21.55 -2.50 16.66
CA ALA A 948 -21.29 -3.81 17.27
C ALA A 948 -20.09 -3.80 18.22
N ALA A 949 -18.99 -3.13 17.84
CA ALA A 949 -17.85 -2.92 18.72
C ALA A 949 -18.19 -2.03 19.93
N PHE A 950 -19.12 -1.08 19.76
CA PHE A 950 -19.58 -0.20 20.82
C PHE A 950 -20.47 -0.92 21.84
N HIS A 951 -21.38 -1.80 21.37
CA HIS A 951 -22.18 -2.69 22.21
C HIS A 951 -21.28 -3.58 23.10
N GLN A 952 -20.33 -4.31 22.50
CA GLN A 952 -19.37 -5.16 23.26
C GLN A 952 -18.53 -4.38 24.29
N TYR A 953 -18.30 -3.08 24.07
CA TYR A 953 -17.59 -2.23 25.03
C TYR A 953 -18.48 -1.74 26.19
N LEU A 954 -19.79 -1.60 25.95
CA LEU A 954 -20.76 -0.99 26.86
C LEU A 954 -21.57 -1.97 27.71
N GLU A 955 -21.66 -3.23 27.30
CA GLU A 955 -22.49 -4.31 27.89
C GLU A 955 -22.40 -4.42 29.43
N ASN A 956 -21.27 -4.00 30.03
CA ASN A 956 -21.01 -4.02 31.47
C ASN A 956 -20.70 -2.64 32.10
N ARG A 957 -21.00 -1.53 31.40
CA ARG A 957 -20.60 -0.15 31.80
C ARG A 957 -21.75 0.84 31.96
N LEU A 958 -22.95 0.53 31.48
CA LEU A 958 -24.12 1.42 31.55
C LEU A 958 -25.21 0.87 32.47
N PRO A 959 -26.06 1.74 33.06
CA PRO A 959 -27.27 1.32 33.77
C PRO A 959 -28.23 0.57 32.82
N SER A 960 -28.93 -0.43 33.36
CA SER A 960 -29.88 -1.26 32.63
C SER A 960 -30.97 -0.45 31.92
N GLY A 961 -31.10 -0.64 30.61
CA GLY A 961 -32.09 0.03 29.75
C GLY A 961 -31.57 1.24 28.98
N THR A 962 -30.42 1.81 29.36
CA THR A 962 -29.87 3.01 28.67
C THR A 962 -29.16 2.66 27.35
N GLU A 963 -28.73 1.42 27.18
CA GLU A 963 -27.87 1.01 26.06
C GLU A 963 -28.60 0.91 24.72
N LEU A 964 -29.87 0.45 24.71
CA LEU A 964 -30.68 0.32 23.50
C LEU A 964 -30.92 1.68 22.82
N ASP A 965 -31.29 2.71 23.59
CA ASP A 965 -31.52 4.07 23.07
C ASP A 965 -30.24 4.66 22.45
N ILE A 966 -29.09 4.45 23.09
CA ILE A 966 -27.78 4.90 22.60
C ILE A 966 -27.40 4.16 21.30
N ILE A 967 -27.65 2.84 21.22
CA ILE A 967 -27.38 2.06 19.99
C ILE A 967 -28.32 2.47 18.86
N LEU A 968 -29.59 2.78 19.14
CA LEU A 968 -30.54 3.31 18.16
C LEU A 968 -30.13 4.70 17.66
N GLU A 969 -29.73 5.61 18.55
CA GLU A 969 -29.23 6.94 18.18
C GLU A 969 -27.96 6.82 17.32
N LEU A 970 -26.97 6.02 17.76
CA LEU A 970 -25.75 5.76 17.02
C LEU A 970 -26.02 5.16 15.63
N SER A 971 -26.99 4.24 15.52
CA SER A 971 -27.41 3.62 14.25
C SER A 971 -28.02 4.65 13.31
N ARG A 972 -28.91 5.52 13.80
CA ARG A 972 -29.55 6.60 13.03
C ARG A 972 -28.53 7.65 12.56
N VAL A 973 -27.62 8.08 13.43
CA VAL A 973 -26.53 9.02 13.08
C VAL A 973 -25.61 8.40 12.02
N SER A 974 -25.24 7.14 12.19
CA SER A 974 -24.40 6.40 11.23
C SER A 974 -25.10 6.27 9.86
N ALA A 975 -26.40 5.97 9.83
CA ALA A 975 -27.18 5.94 8.59
C ALA A 975 -27.16 7.30 7.85
N ILE A 976 -27.34 8.42 8.56
CA ILE A 976 -27.25 9.76 7.96
C ILE A 976 -25.85 10.01 7.37
N ILE A 977 -24.79 9.64 8.09
CA ILE A 977 -23.40 9.78 7.61
C ILE A 977 -23.17 8.94 6.35
N LEU A 978 -23.64 7.70 6.32
CA LEU A 978 -23.50 6.81 5.16
C LEU A 978 -24.20 7.35 3.91
N ILE A 979 -25.41 7.92 4.06
CA ILE A 979 -26.12 8.58 2.96
C ILE A 979 -25.38 9.84 2.48
N LEU A 980 -24.76 10.61 3.36
CA LEU A 980 -23.93 11.76 2.95
C LEU A 980 -22.68 11.32 2.18
N ILE A 981 -22.03 10.22 2.58
CA ILE A 981 -20.92 9.61 1.84
C ILE A 981 -21.43 9.10 0.48
N TYR A 982 -22.63 8.50 0.41
CA TYR A 982 -23.25 8.08 -0.84
C TYR A 982 -23.49 9.25 -1.80
N ILE A 983 -24.05 10.36 -1.32
CA ILE A 983 -24.28 11.57 -2.14
C ILE A 983 -22.95 12.15 -2.64
N ALA A 984 -21.91 12.15 -1.80
CA ALA A 984 -20.56 12.55 -2.22
C ALA A 984 -19.97 11.59 -3.27
N TYR A 985 -20.22 10.28 -3.16
CA TYR A 985 -19.84 9.28 -4.16
C TYR A 985 -20.59 9.47 -5.49
N LEU A 986 -21.91 9.72 -5.49
CA LEU A 986 -22.64 10.01 -6.73
C LEU A 986 -22.16 11.31 -7.39
N PHE A 987 -21.80 12.33 -6.61
CA PHE A 987 -21.17 13.56 -7.12
C PHE A 987 -19.75 13.28 -7.67
N PHE A 988 -18.99 12.38 -7.05
CA PHE A 988 -17.71 11.91 -7.56
C PHE A 988 -17.89 11.23 -8.92
N GLN A 989 -18.76 10.22 -8.98
CA GLN A 989 -19.03 9.36 -10.13
C GLN A 989 -19.62 10.13 -11.33
N PHE A 990 -20.62 10.99 -11.12
CA PHE A 990 -21.34 11.64 -12.23
C PHE A 990 -20.85 13.03 -12.61
N TYR A 991 -20.16 13.75 -11.71
CA TYR A 991 -19.74 15.13 -11.96
C TYR A 991 -18.22 15.28 -12.01
N SER A 992 -17.52 15.12 -10.88
CA SER A 992 -16.10 15.50 -10.80
C SER A 992 -15.15 14.56 -11.53
N HIS A 993 -15.43 13.25 -11.52
CA HIS A 993 -14.55 12.20 -12.07
C HIS A 993 -15.27 11.30 -13.09
N ASN A 994 -16.28 11.85 -13.77
CA ASN A 994 -17.13 11.17 -14.75
C ASN A 994 -16.33 10.48 -15.88
N HIS A 995 -15.15 10.99 -16.25
CA HIS A 995 -14.27 10.34 -17.23
C HIS A 995 -13.87 8.91 -16.82
N LEU A 996 -13.45 8.69 -15.56
CA LEU A 996 -13.06 7.36 -15.04
C LEU A 996 -14.17 6.30 -15.08
N PHE A 997 -15.44 6.72 -15.26
CA PHE A 997 -16.61 5.83 -15.33
C PHE A 997 -17.28 5.85 -16.71
N LYS A 998 -16.83 6.68 -17.65
CA LYS A 998 -17.35 6.73 -19.03
C LYS A 998 -16.73 5.65 -19.89
N ASP A 999 -15.42 5.52 -19.81
CA ASP A 999 -14.64 4.63 -20.66
C ASP A 999 -15.09 3.16 -20.46
N THR A 1000 -15.36 2.76 -19.20
CA THR A 1000 -15.92 1.45 -18.83
C THR A 1000 -17.30 1.14 -19.42
N ILE A 1001 -18.12 2.16 -19.69
CA ILE A 1001 -19.47 1.98 -20.26
C ILE A 1001 -19.40 1.90 -21.78
N GLN A 1002 -18.45 2.60 -22.41
CA GLN A 1002 -18.37 2.75 -23.86
C GLN A 1002 -17.90 1.47 -24.57
N GLU A 1003 -17.11 0.61 -23.91
CA GLU A 1003 -16.70 -0.69 -24.45
C GLU A 1003 -17.84 -1.72 -24.55
N TYR A 1004 -19.00 -1.51 -23.92
CA TYR A 1004 -20.01 -2.56 -23.76
C TYR A 1004 -20.71 -2.98 -25.07
N SER A 1005 -20.92 -2.07 -26.03
CA SER A 1005 -21.88 -2.24 -27.13
C SER A 1005 -21.50 -3.24 -28.24
N VAL A 1006 -20.23 -3.66 -28.36
CA VAL A 1006 -19.82 -4.65 -29.37
C VAL A 1006 -19.88 -6.09 -28.82
N SER A 1007 -20.33 -7.03 -29.66
CA SER A 1007 -20.40 -8.50 -29.48
C SER A 1007 -21.70 -9.13 -28.89
N THR A 1008 -22.77 -9.08 -29.70
CA THR A 1008 -23.81 -10.13 -29.88
C THR A 1008 -24.53 -9.87 -31.22
N GLY A 1009 -24.55 -10.73 -32.24
CA GLY A 1009 -23.88 -12.01 -32.49
C GLY A 1009 -24.54 -12.69 -33.72
N SER A 1010 -23.84 -13.60 -34.42
CA SER A 1010 -24.46 -14.42 -35.48
C SER A 1010 -23.89 -15.84 -35.51
N SER A 1011 -24.71 -16.83 -35.15
CA SER A 1011 -24.34 -18.24 -35.21
C SER A 1011 -25.53 -19.09 -35.67
N THR A 1012 -25.63 -19.31 -36.98
CA THR A 1012 -26.44 -20.33 -37.72
C THR A 1012 -26.03 -20.20 -39.19
N SER A 1013 -25.92 -21.24 -40.03
CA SER A 1013 -26.26 -22.67 -39.90
C SER A 1013 -25.38 -23.54 -40.81
N SER A 1014 -25.46 -24.86 -40.68
CA SER A 1014 -24.66 -25.84 -41.42
C SER A 1014 -25.24 -26.24 -42.79
N SER A 1015 -24.43 -26.22 -43.87
CA SER A 1015 -24.73 -27.00 -45.09
C SER A 1015 -23.48 -27.52 -45.84
N ARG A 1016 -23.18 -28.79 -45.55
CA ARG A 1016 -22.43 -29.80 -46.32
C ARG A 1016 -22.40 -29.59 -47.86
N SER A 1017 -21.20 -29.48 -48.46
CA SER A 1017 -20.94 -29.95 -49.84
C SER A 1017 -19.47 -30.33 -50.08
N ARG A 1018 -19.21 -31.11 -51.13
CA ARG A 1018 -17.91 -31.71 -51.53
C ARG A 1018 -17.39 -31.09 -52.84
N ARG A 1019 -16.09 -31.32 -53.13
CA ARG A 1019 -15.41 -31.15 -54.46
C ARG A 1019 -15.27 -29.68 -54.92
N SER A 1020 -14.30 -29.28 -55.75
CA SER A 1020 -13.05 -29.90 -56.25
C SER A 1020 -12.20 -28.84 -56.99
N THR A 1021 -10.93 -29.17 -57.29
CA THR A 1021 -10.12 -28.67 -58.45
C THR A 1021 -9.90 -27.15 -58.67
N THR A 1022 -8.63 -26.71 -58.54
CA THR A 1022 -7.73 -26.08 -59.55
C THR A 1022 -8.25 -25.00 -60.56
N PRO A 1023 -7.37 -24.15 -61.17
CA PRO A 1023 -7.57 -22.69 -61.23
C PRO A 1023 -7.91 -22.11 -62.62
N THR A 1024 -8.33 -20.83 -62.69
CA THR A 1024 -8.30 -20.00 -63.93
C THR A 1024 -8.50 -18.49 -63.73
N LEU A 1025 -7.78 -17.67 -64.50
CA LEU A 1025 -8.11 -16.28 -64.96
C LEU A 1025 -8.88 -16.37 -66.32
N PRO A 1026 -9.40 -15.32 -67.02
CA PRO A 1026 -9.28 -13.85 -66.88
C PRO A 1026 -10.62 -13.02 -67.12
N LEU A 1027 -10.48 -11.72 -67.51
CA LEU A 1027 -11.41 -10.59 -67.81
C LEU A 1027 -12.43 -10.77 -69.01
N PRO A 1028 -13.11 -9.73 -69.61
CA PRO A 1028 -13.95 -8.57 -69.15
C PRO A 1028 -15.29 -8.29 -69.97
N SER A 1029 -16.16 -7.34 -69.56
CA SER A 1029 -17.02 -6.42 -70.40
C SER A 1029 -17.90 -5.47 -69.54
N ILE A 1030 -17.84 -4.12 -69.61
CA ILE A 1030 -18.46 -3.15 -70.58
C ILE A 1030 -20.02 -3.19 -70.58
N ALA A 1031 -20.75 -2.47 -69.69
CA ALA A 1031 -21.28 -1.07 -69.78
C ALA A 1031 -22.68 -0.94 -70.48
N PRO A 1032 -23.51 0.14 -70.32
CA PRO A 1032 -23.35 1.39 -69.54
C PRO A 1032 -24.58 1.90 -68.69
N SER A 1033 -24.28 2.89 -67.83
CA SER A 1033 -25.10 4.06 -67.38
C SER A 1033 -26.48 3.91 -66.71
N SER A 1034 -26.52 4.07 -65.37
CA SER A 1034 -27.24 5.18 -64.70
C SER A 1034 -26.78 5.37 -63.24
N ALA A 1035 -26.46 6.62 -62.86
CA ALA A 1035 -26.25 7.21 -61.52
C ALA A 1035 -25.05 8.17 -61.51
N SER A 1036 -25.27 9.41 -61.08
CA SER A 1036 -24.28 10.49 -61.08
C SER A 1036 -23.35 10.47 -59.86
N THR A 1037 -22.08 10.79 -60.10
CA THR A 1037 -21.03 10.95 -59.08
C THR A 1037 -21.28 12.17 -58.17
N ALA A 1038 -21.00 12.03 -56.87
CA ALA A 1038 -20.81 13.17 -55.97
C ALA A 1038 -19.66 12.90 -54.97
N SER A 1039 -18.70 13.84 -54.98
CA SER A 1039 -17.67 14.19 -54.00
C SER A 1039 -17.55 13.44 -52.67
N ILE A 1040 -16.29 13.09 -52.35
CA ILE A 1040 -15.81 12.61 -51.05
C ILE A 1040 -15.89 13.72 -49.98
N THR A 1041 -16.81 13.59 -49.00
CA THR A 1041 -16.65 14.03 -47.60
C THR A 1041 -17.86 13.58 -46.77
N SER A 1042 -17.70 12.63 -45.83
CA SER A 1042 -18.55 12.51 -44.63
C SER A 1042 -18.08 11.42 -43.66
N SER A 1043 -17.73 11.82 -42.44
CA SER A 1043 -17.92 11.11 -41.16
C SER A 1043 -17.88 9.57 -41.10
N THR A 1044 -16.89 9.06 -40.35
CA THR A 1044 -17.04 7.82 -39.58
C THR A 1044 -18.29 7.91 -38.69
N SER A 1045 -19.31 7.10 -38.98
CA SER A 1045 -20.53 7.02 -38.19
C SER A 1045 -20.31 6.16 -36.94
N SER A 1046 -20.41 6.77 -35.76
CA SER A 1046 -20.57 6.04 -34.50
C SER A 1046 -21.86 5.20 -34.52
N GLU A 1047 -21.77 3.89 -34.29
CA GLU A 1047 -22.94 3.02 -34.19
C GLU A 1047 -23.82 3.41 -32.97
N GLU A 1048 -25.13 3.59 -33.20
CA GLU A 1048 -26.07 4.08 -32.19
C GLU A 1048 -26.51 2.98 -31.21
N GLU A 1049 -26.61 3.29 -29.91
CA GLU A 1049 -27.18 2.38 -28.91
C GLU A 1049 -28.67 2.11 -29.19
N VAL A 1050 -29.00 0.89 -29.64
CA VAL A 1050 -30.37 0.51 -30.04
C VAL A 1050 -31.27 0.24 -28.83
N GLN A 1051 -32.41 0.93 -28.75
CA GLN A 1051 -33.42 0.73 -27.70
C GLN A 1051 -34.11 -0.64 -27.85
N LYS A 1052 -34.10 -1.46 -26.79
CA LYS A 1052 -34.73 -2.81 -26.80
C LYS A 1052 -36.24 -2.75 -26.53
N VAL A 1053 -36.69 -1.75 -25.76
CA VAL A 1053 -38.08 -1.64 -25.25
C VAL A 1053 -38.58 -0.19 -25.32
N ASN A 1054 -39.80 0.05 -25.80
CA ASN A 1054 -40.47 1.38 -25.82
C ASN A 1054 -40.66 1.95 -24.39
N THR A 1055 -40.56 3.27 -24.19
CA THR A 1055 -40.67 3.96 -22.90
C THR A 1055 -41.93 3.58 -22.11
N VAL A 1056 -43.09 3.57 -22.78
CA VAL A 1056 -44.37 3.21 -22.14
C VAL A 1056 -44.35 1.75 -21.69
N SER A 1057 -43.79 0.86 -22.52
CA SER A 1057 -43.63 -0.56 -22.19
C SER A 1057 -42.62 -0.80 -21.06
N ALA A 1058 -41.54 -0.03 -20.98
CA ALA A 1058 -40.55 -0.13 -19.90
C ALA A 1058 -41.12 0.34 -18.56
N LEU A 1059 -41.93 1.41 -18.56
CA LEU A 1059 -42.59 1.91 -17.34
C LEU A 1059 -43.71 0.96 -16.88
N ILE A 1060 -44.51 0.42 -17.79
CA ILE A 1060 -45.48 -0.64 -17.48
C ILE A 1060 -44.76 -1.87 -16.92
N LEU A 1061 -43.65 -2.30 -17.53
CA LEU A 1061 -42.85 -3.42 -17.03
C LEU A 1061 -42.37 -3.20 -15.60
N LEU A 1062 -41.78 -2.03 -15.28
CA LEU A 1062 -41.35 -1.72 -13.91
C LEU A 1062 -42.51 -1.82 -12.92
N VAL A 1063 -43.65 -1.19 -13.21
CA VAL A 1063 -44.81 -1.20 -12.30
C VAL A 1063 -45.36 -2.62 -12.11
N THR A 1064 -45.53 -3.37 -13.21
CA THR A 1064 -46.04 -4.75 -13.16
C THR A 1064 -45.08 -5.68 -12.41
N VAL A 1065 -43.78 -5.64 -12.71
CA VAL A 1065 -42.77 -6.48 -12.06
C VAL A 1065 -42.66 -6.13 -10.57
N THR A 1066 -42.68 -4.84 -10.21
CA THR A 1066 -42.66 -4.40 -8.80
C THR A 1066 -43.89 -4.92 -8.04
N ALA A 1067 -45.09 -4.86 -8.63
CA ALA A 1067 -46.31 -5.38 -8.01
C ALA A 1067 -46.30 -6.91 -7.85
N LEU A 1068 -45.86 -7.65 -8.88
CA LEU A 1068 -45.72 -9.11 -8.81
C LEU A 1068 -44.66 -9.53 -7.79
N ALA A 1069 -43.55 -8.79 -7.71
CA ALA A 1069 -42.47 -9.02 -6.76
C ALA A 1069 -42.94 -8.76 -5.32
N TYR A 1070 -43.68 -7.66 -5.06
CA TYR A 1070 -44.25 -7.36 -3.75
C TYR A 1070 -45.14 -8.51 -3.26
N VAL A 1071 -46.13 -8.95 -4.05
CA VAL A 1071 -47.06 -10.03 -3.64
C VAL A 1071 -46.33 -11.35 -3.43
N THR A 1072 -45.39 -11.69 -4.30
CA THR A 1072 -44.62 -12.96 -4.18
C THR A 1072 -43.62 -12.91 -3.02
N ALA A 1073 -43.06 -11.75 -2.71
CA ALA A 1073 -42.20 -11.54 -1.55
C ALA A 1073 -43.00 -11.54 -0.22
N GLU A 1074 -44.25 -11.07 -0.22
CA GLU A 1074 -45.13 -11.14 0.96
C GLU A 1074 -45.35 -12.61 1.36
N TYR A 1075 -45.68 -13.47 0.39
CA TYR A 1075 -45.83 -14.93 0.62
C TYR A 1075 -44.49 -15.63 0.94
N LEU A 1076 -43.37 -15.17 0.37
CA LEU A 1076 -42.03 -15.67 0.72
C LEU A 1076 -41.74 -15.45 2.21
N VAL A 1077 -41.88 -14.20 2.69
CA VAL A 1077 -41.55 -13.84 4.08
C VAL A 1077 -42.55 -14.49 5.05
N GLU A 1078 -43.85 -14.50 4.76
CA GLU A 1078 -44.85 -15.21 5.57
C GLU A 1078 -44.56 -16.71 5.72
N SER A 1079 -43.99 -17.35 4.69
CA SER A 1079 -43.66 -18.78 4.75
C SER A 1079 -42.39 -19.12 5.54
N LEU A 1080 -41.57 -18.11 5.91
CA LEU A 1080 -40.26 -18.29 6.55
C LEU A 1080 -40.36 -18.94 7.94
N GLU A 1081 -41.25 -18.45 8.81
CA GLU A 1081 -41.44 -19.03 10.15
C GLU A 1081 -41.90 -20.50 10.05
N GLY A 1082 -42.85 -20.78 9.15
CA GLY A 1082 -43.36 -22.13 8.92
C GLY A 1082 -42.31 -23.08 8.33
N LEU A 1083 -41.38 -22.57 7.52
CA LEU A 1083 -40.24 -23.33 6.99
C LEU A 1083 -39.25 -23.70 8.10
N VAL A 1084 -38.87 -22.75 8.96
CA VAL A 1084 -37.96 -22.98 10.10
C VAL A 1084 -38.59 -23.97 11.09
N ALA A 1085 -39.87 -23.80 11.42
CA ALA A 1085 -40.61 -24.72 12.28
C ALA A 1085 -40.70 -26.15 11.70
N ALA A 1086 -40.76 -26.31 10.38
CA ALA A 1086 -40.77 -27.60 9.71
C ALA A 1086 -39.37 -28.26 9.63
N HIS A 1087 -38.29 -27.48 9.70
CA HIS A 1087 -36.92 -27.95 9.57
C HIS A 1087 -35.98 -27.38 10.67
N PRO A 1088 -36.08 -27.85 11.93
CA PRO A 1088 -35.30 -27.32 13.05
C PRO A 1088 -33.77 -27.45 12.94
N SER A 1089 -33.28 -28.19 11.94
CA SER A 1089 -31.85 -28.32 11.64
C SER A 1089 -31.28 -27.18 10.81
N VAL A 1090 -32.11 -26.20 10.40
CA VAL A 1090 -31.71 -25.05 9.57
C VAL A 1090 -32.07 -23.77 10.32
N SER A 1091 -31.08 -22.95 10.64
CA SER A 1091 -31.28 -21.68 11.34
C SER A 1091 -31.98 -20.65 10.45
N LYS A 1092 -32.75 -19.76 11.08
CA LYS A 1092 -33.45 -18.66 10.39
C LYS A 1092 -32.43 -17.73 9.73
N GLU A 1093 -31.32 -17.50 10.42
CA GLU A 1093 -30.14 -16.74 10.00
C GLU A 1093 -29.50 -17.35 8.74
N TRP A 1094 -29.37 -18.68 8.64
CA TRP A 1094 -28.79 -19.29 7.44
C TRP A 1094 -29.66 -19.04 6.19
N ILE A 1095 -30.98 -19.16 6.32
CA ILE A 1095 -31.90 -18.95 5.21
C ILE A 1095 -31.85 -17.48 4.76
N THR A 1096 -31.82 -16.53 5.70
CA THR A 1096 -31.84 -15.10 5.42
C THR A 1096 -30.48 -14.55 4.99
N LEU A 1097 -29.37 -15.06 5.52
CA LEU A 1097 -28.00 -14.64 5.17
C LEU A 1097 -27.50 -15.30 3.86
N ILE A 1098 -27.93 -16.52 3.53
CA ILE A 1098 -27.39 -17.28 2.40
C ILE A 1098 -28.38 -17.43 1.24
N ILE A 1099 -29.65 -17.74 1.50
CA ILE A 1099 -30.60 -18.11 0.43
C ILE A 1099 -31.33 -16.90 -0.16
N ILE A 1100 -31.97 -16.08 0.68
CA ILE A 1100 -32.70 -14.88 0.24
C ILE A 1100 -31.84 -13.93 -0.63
N PRO A 1101 -30.57 -13.66 -0.30
CA PRO A 1101 -29.75 -12.72 -1.08
C PRO A 1101 -29.34 -13.25 -2.46
N ILE A 1102 -29.17 -14.57 -2.59
CA ILE A 1102 -28.93 -15.21 -3.90
C ILE A 1102 -30.16 -15.04 -4.81
N ILE A 1103 -31.37 -15.11 -4.24
CA ILE A 1103 -32.63 -14.97 -4.98
C ILE A 1103 -32.82 -13.54 -5.49
N GLY A 1104 -32.60 -12.54 -4.64
CA GLY A 1104 -32.72 -11.12 -5.02
C GLY A 1104 -31.69 -10.72 -6.08
N ASN A 1105 -30.41 -11.00 -5.81
CA ASN A 1105 -29.29 -10.57 -6.66
C ASN A 1105 -29.07 -11.47 -7.89
N ALA A 1106 -29.89 -12.52 -8.12
CA ALA A 1106 -29.70 -13.50 -9.19
C ALA A 1106 -29.51 -12.89 -10.60
N ALA A 1107 -30.15 -11.75 -10.85
CA ALA A 1107 -30.01 -10.98 -12.08
C ALA A 1107 -28.62 -10.35 -12.24
N GLU A 1108 -28.09 -9.75 -11.17
CA GLU A 1108 -26.76 -9.17 -11.11
C GLU A 1108 -25.68 -10.25 -11.18
N HIS A 1109 -25.87 -11.36 -10.46
CA HIS A 1109 -25.04 -12.56 -10.53
C HIS A 1109 -24.86 -13.02 -11.99
N THR A 1110 -25.99 -13.22 -12.68
CA THR A 1110 -26.03 -13.66 -14.07
C THR A 1110 -25.36 -12.65 -15.00
N THR A 1111 -25.61 -11.36 -14.79
CA THR A 1111 -25.04 -10.28 -15.61
C THR A 1111 -23.52 -10.19 -15.45
N ALA A 1112 -23.01 -10.17 -14.22
CA ALA A 1112 -21.58 -10.12 -13.92
C ALA A 1112 -20.84 -11.33 -14.51
N VAL A 1113 -21.39 -12.54 -14.37
CA VAL A 1113 -20.80 -13.77 -14.93
C VAL A 1113 -20.80 -13.75 -16.46
N ILE A 1114 -21.90 -13.35 -17.11
CA ILE A 1114 -21.96 -13.22 -18.58
C ILE A 1114 -20.94 -12.19 -19.08
N VAL A 1115 -20.85 -11.04 -18.42
CA VAL A 1115 -19.91 -9.96 -18.78
C VAL A 1115 -18.46 -10.42 -18.60
N ALA A 1116 -18.13 -11.12 -17.50
CA ALA A 1116 -16.80 -11.69 -17.28
C ALA A 1116 -16.45 -12.78 -18.32
N SER A 1117 -17.42 -13.59 -18.75
CA SER A 1117 -17.23 -14.60 -19.81
C SER A 1117 -16.91 -14.00 -21.20
N LYS A 1118 -17.19 -12.70 -21.39
CA LYS A 1118 -16.85 -11.91 -22.57
C LYS A 1118 -15.53 -11.14 -22.43
N GLY A 1119 -14.82 -11.27 -21.30
CA GLY A 1119 -13.55 -10.59 -21.04
C GLY A 1119 -13.66 -9.14 -20.55
N LYS A 1120 -14.87 -8.55 -20.50
CA LYS A 1120 -15.10 -7.15 -20.10
C LYS A 1120 -15.14 -7.00 -18.58
N PHE A 1121 -14.02 -7.28 -17.94
CA PHE A 1121 -13.98 -7.56 -16.50
C PHE A 1121 -14.23 -6.34 -15.60
N ASP A 1122 -13.78 -5.14 -15.98
CA ASP A 1122 -14.12 -3.90 -15.29
C ASP A 1122 -15.63 -3.72 -15.09
N LEU A 1123 -16.43 -4.07 -16.10
CA LEU A 1123 -17.88 -3.99 -16.03
C LEU A 1123 -18.46 -5.08 -15.12
N ALA A 1124 -17.95 -6.31 -15.15
CA ALA A 1124 -18.39 -7.37 -14.23
C ALA A 1124 -18.12 -7.01 -12.76
N MET A 1125 -16.97 -6.39 -12.49
CA MET A 1125 -16.62 -5.87 -11.17
C MET A 1125 -17.47 -4.65 -10.78
N SER A 1126 -17.73 -3.74 -11.71
CA SER A 1126 -18.58 -2.58 -11.46
C SER A 1126 -20.03 -2.97 -11.17
N VAL A 1127 -20.52 -4.10 -11.69
CA VAL A 1127 -21.81 -4.69 -11.28
C VAL A 1127 -21.71 -5.22 -9.85
N ALA A 1128 -20.80 -6.16 -9.59
CA ALA A 1128 -20.70 -6.84 -8.28
C ALA A 1128 -20.36 -5.87 -7.13
N VAL A 1129 -19.26 -5.13 -7.23
CA VAL A 1129 -18.79 -4.22 -6.17
C VAL A 1129 -19.63 -2.95 -6.11
N GLY A 1130 -20.16 -2.48 -7.25
CA GLY A 1130 -21.07 -1.33 -7.30
C GLY A 1130 -22.36 -1.59 -6.52
N SER A 1131 -22.94 -2.79 -6.66
CA SER A 1131 -24.07 -3.24 -5.86
C SER A 1131 -23.75 -3.26 -4.36
N CYS A 1132 -22.60 -3.82 -3.95
CA CYS A 1132 -22.17 -3.78 -2.54
C CYS A 1132 -22.06 -2.35 -1.96
N ILE A 1133 -21.55 -1.40 -2.75
CA ILE A 1133 -21.47 0.01 -2.35
C ILE A 1133 -22.87 0.60 -2.17
N GLN A 1134 -23.82 0.28 -3.05
CA GLN A 1134 -25.22 0.73 -2.95
C GLN A 1134 -25.92 0.11 -1.73
N ILE A 1135 -25.75 -1.19 -1.49
CA ILE A 1135 -26.35 -1.86 -0.32
C ILE A 1135 -25.82 -1.23 0.99
N ALA A 1136 -24.50 -1.02 1.09
CA ALA A 1136 -23.87 -0.52 2.31
C ALA A 1136 -24.05 1.00 2.55
N LEU A 1137 -24.02 1.83 1.51
CA LEU A 1137 -24.12 3.30 1.65
C LEU A 1137 -25.53 3.87 1.46
N PHE A 1138 -26.44 3.12 0.84
CA PHE A 1138 -27.79 3.59 0.53
C PHE A 1138 -28.88 2.68 1.11
N VAL A 1139 -28.91 1.39 0.77
CA VAL A 1139 -30.05 0.51 1.15
C VAL A 1139 -30.16 0.33 2.66
N ILE A 1140 -29.08 -0.10 3.34
CA ILE A 1140 -29.06 -0.29 4.80
C ILE A 1140 -29.43 1.02 5.53
N PRO A 1141 -28.80 2.18 5.24
CA PRO A 1141 -29.19 3.46 5.83
C PRO A 1141 -30.64 3.88 5.59
N VAL A 1142 -31.16 3.73 4.37
CA VAL A 1142 -32.54 4.10 4.03
C VAL A 1142 -33.52 3.24 4.82
N LEU A 1143 -33.28 1.93 4.96
CA LEU A 1143 -34.14 1.05 5.76
C LEU A 1143 -34.15 1.43 7.24
N ILE A 1144 -33.04 1.93 7.80
CA ILE A 1144 -33.01 2.45 9.18
C ILE A 1144 -33.80 3.76 9.32
N LEU A 1145 -33.74 4.66 8.35
CA LEU A 1145 -34.54 5.89 8.38
C LEU A 1145 -36.03 5.60 8.16
N VAL A 1146 -36.38 4.62 7.32
CA VAL A 1146 -37.75 4.13 7.14
C VAL A 1146 -38.25 3.45 8.42
N ALA A 1147 -37.45 2.60 9.06
CA ALA A 1147 -37.77 1.98 10.34
C ALA A 1147 -38.02 3.03 11.44
N TRP A 1148 -37.18 4.06 11.50
CA TRP A 1148 -37.36 5.18 12.42
C TRP A 1148 -38.67 5.94 12.15
N GLY A 1149 -39.03 6.16 10.88
CA GLY A 1149 -40.33 6.73 10.49
C GLY A 1149 -41.54 5.81 10.66
N MET A 1150 -41.32 4.52 10.95
CA MET A 1150 -42.36 3.52 11.25
C MET A 1150 -42.41 3.15 12.75
N ASP A 1151 -41.67 3.87 13.60
CA ASP A 1151 -41.48 3.58 15.03
C ASP A 1151 -40.97 2.14 15.32
N LYS A 1152 -40.15 1.59 14.41
CA LYS A 1152 -39.52 0.27 14.52
C LYS A 1152 -38.06 0.40 14.98
N PRO A 1153 -37.59 -0.37 15.99
CA PRO A 1153 -36.24 -0.24 16.54
C PRO A 1153 -35.18 -1.00 15.72
N LEU A 1154 -35.10 -0.75 14.40
CA LEU A 1154 -34.03 -1.31 13.56
C LEU A 1154 -32.69 -0.62 13.85
N THR A 1155 -31.65 -1.41 14.11
CA THR A 1155 -30.30 -0.94 14.45
C THR A 1155 -29.27 -1.35 13.39
N LEU A 1156 -28.06 -0.80 13.48
CA LEU A 1156 -26.84 -1.32 12.86
C LEU A 1156 -26.11 -2.34 13.75
N LEU A 1157 -26.76 -2.83 14.82
CA LEU A 1157 -26.20 -3.89 15.64
C LEU A 1157 -26.47 -5.24 14.95
N PHE A 1158 -25.50 -5.65 14.14
CA PHE A 1158 -25.42 -6.99 13.55
C PHE A 1158 -24.86 -8.00 14.56
N ASP A 1159 -24.99 -9.31 14.28
CA ASP A 1159 -24.37 -10.33 15.14
C ASP A 1159 -22.83 -10.21 15.09
N PRO A 1160 -22.10 -10.49 16.19
CA PRO A 1160 -20.65 -10.45 16.19
C PRO A 1160 -19.99 -11.34 15.12
N LEU A 1161 -20.52 -12.55 14.89
CA LEU A 1161 -20.01 -13.47 13.85
C LEU A 1161 -20.31 -12.91 12.46
N GLU A 1162 -21.55 -12.46 12.21
CA GLU A 1162 -21.94 -11.78 10.98
C GLU A 1162 -20.99 -10.61 10.64
N THR A 1163 -20.71 -9.77 11.64
CA THR A 1163 -19.88 -8.57 11.52
C THR A 1163 -18.42 -8.92 11.21
N VAL A 1164 -17.84 -9.88 11.94
CA VAL A 1164 -16.47 -10.35 11.72
C VAL A 1164 -16.33 -11.00 10.35
N VAL A 1165 -17.30 -11.83 9.94
CA VAL A 1165 -17.32 -12.48 8.64
C VAL A 1165 -17.43 -11.46 7.50
N LEU A 1166 -18.30 -10.45 7.60
CA LEU A 1166 -18.37 -9.37 6.61
C LEU A 1166 -17.04 -8.61 6.52
N PHE A 1167 -16.46 -8.21 7.66
CA PHE A 1167 -15.19 -7.47 7.70
C PHE A 1167 -14.05 -8.26 7.03
N LEU A 1168 -13.90 -9.55 7.35
CA LEU A 1168 -12.90 -10.42 6.73
C LEU A 1168 -13.16 -10.64 5.24
N SER A 1169 -14.42 -10.76 4.82
CA SER A 1169 -14.80 -10.93 3.42
C SER A 1169 -14.45 -9.69 2.58
N VAL A 1170 -14.67 -8.50 3.12
CA VAL A 1170 -14.32 -7.22 2.50
C VAL A 1170 -12.81 -7.05 2.37
N LEU A 1171 -12.04 -7.44 3.40
CA LEU A 1171 -10.57 -7.46 3.33
C LEU A 1171 -10.06 -8.47 2.28
N LEU A 1172 -10.65 -9.67 2.22
CA LEU A 1172 -10.29 -10.69 1.23
C LEU A 1172 -10.53 -10.20 -0.19
N VAL A 1173 -11.69 -9.59 -0.46
CA VAL A 1173 -12.01 -9.00 -1.78
C VAL A 1173 -11.07 -7.84 -2.10
N LYS A 1174 -10.77 -6.97 -1.13
CA LYS A 1174 -9.81 -5.87 -1.31
C LYS A 1174 -8.45 -6.41 -1.79
N PHE A 1175 -7.86 -7.38 -1.09
CA PHE A 1175 -6.59 -7.97 -1.51
C PHE A 1175 -6.69 -8.77 -2.83
N SER A 1176 -7.84 -9.37 -3.13
CA SER A 1176 -8.08 -10.10 -4.39
C SER A 1176 -8.24 -9.20 -5.61
N VAL A 1177 -8.42 -7.90 -5.40
CA VAL A 1177 -8.69 -6.88 -6.43
C VAL A 1177 -7.58 -5.82 -6.52
N GLU A 1178 -6.74 -5.69 -5.48
CA GLU A 1178 -5.66 -4.68 -5.38
C GLU A 1178 -4.57 -4.80 -6.47
N ASP A 1179 -4.31 -6.02 -6.97
CA ASP A 1179 -3.27 -6.30 -7.99
C ASP A 1179 -3.68 -5.91 -9.43
N GLY A 1180 -4.91 -5.41 -9.66
CA GLY A 1180 -5.39 -5.01 -11.00
C GLY A 1180 -5.64 -6.19 -11.97
N LYS A 1181 -5.47 -7.43 -11.47
CA LYS A 1181 -5.50 -8.68 -12.25
C LYS A 1181 -6.26 -9.75 -11.48
N SER A 1182 -7.07 -10.54 -12.17
CA SER A 1182 -7.75 -11.71 -11.61
C SER A 1182 -7.44 -12.99 -12.40
N HIS A 1183 -7.68 -14.13 -11.77
CA HIS A 1183 -7.56 -15.45 -12.35
C HIS A 1183 -8.52 -16.43 -11.66
N TRP A 1184 -8.85 -17.54 -12.32
CA TRP A 1184 -9.83 -18.51 -11.85
C TRP A 1184 -9.57 -19.01 -10.41
N MET A 1185 -8.30 -19.20 -10.02
CA MET A 1185 -7.96 -19.65 -8.66
C MET A 1185 -8.40 -18.65 -7.57
N SER A 1186 -8.27 -17.33 -7.78
CA SER A 1186 -8.79 -16.33 -6.83
C SER A 1186 -10.31 -16.41 -6.76
N GLY A 1187 -10.97 -16.69 -7.89
CA GLY A 1187 -12.41 -16.93 -7.92
C GLY A 1187 -12.83 -18.16 -7.11
N ILE A 1188 -12.10 -19.27 -7.21
CA ILE A 1188 -12.34 -20.47 -6.39
C ILE A 1188 -12.13 -20.16 -4.91
N VAL A 1189 -11.12 -19.38 -4.53
CA VAL A 1189 -10.90 -18.97 -3.13
C VAL A 1189 -12.09 -18.16 -2.60
N LEU A 1190 -12.61 -17.19 -3.35
CA LEU A 1190 -13.78 -16.41 -2.95
C LEU A 1190 -15.03 -17.29 -2.79
N ILE A 1191 -15.30 -18.20 -3.73
CA ILE A 1191 -16.42 -19.16 -3.64
C ILE A 1191 -16.23 -20.11 -2.44
N ALA A 1192 -15.03 -20.63 -2.23
CA ALA A 1192 -14.74 -21.53 -1.12
C ALA A 1192 -14.96 -20.86 0.24
N VAL A 1193 -14.58 -19.59 0.38
CA VAL A 1193 -14.86 -18.80 1.59
C VAL A 1193 -16.37 -18.57 1.77
N TYR A 1194 -17.12 -18.27 0.70
CA TYR A 1194 -18.58 -18.19 0.77
C TYR A 1194 -19.24 -19.51 1.22
N VAL A 1195 -18.77 -20.65 0.70
CA VAL A 1195 -19.25 -21.98 1.10
C VAL A 1195 -18.89 -22.29 2.56
N LEU A 1196 -17.68 -21.95 3.02
CA LEU A 1196 -17.28 -22.11 4.42
C LEU A 1196 -18.14 -21.25 5.36
N ILE A 1197 -18.48 -20.02 4.96
CA ILE A 1197 -19.41 -19.15 5.69
C ILE A 1197 -20.80 -19.81 5.74
N ALA A 1198 -21.32 -20.29 4.61
CA ALA A 1198 -22.61 -20.99 4.59
C ALA A 1198 -22.61 -22.25 5.49
N VAL A 1199 -21.52 -23.02 5.55
CA VAL A 1199 -21.39 -24.18 6.46
C VAL A 1199 -21.29 -23.74 7.92
N ALA A 1200 -20.60 -22.64 8.22
CA ALA A 1200 -20.53 -22.10 9.58
C ALA A 1200 -21.90 -21.64 10.09
N PHE A 1201 -22.65 -20.89 9.27
CA PHE A 1201 -23.99 -20.40 9.64
C PHE A 1201 -25.06 -21.51 9.66
N TRP A 1202 -24.85 -22.64 8.97
CA TRP A 1202 -25.71 -23.82 9.09
C TRP A 1202 -25.70 -24.40 10.52
N HIS A 1203 -24.59 -24.25 11.24
CA HIS A 1203 -24.44 -24.66 12.64
C HIS A 1203 -24.68 -23.52 13.65
N PHE A 1204 -25.23 -22.38 13.20
CA PHE A 1204 -25.52 -21.25 14.07
C PHE A 1204 -26.76 -21.53 14.95
N PRO A 1205 -26.72 -21.21 16.26
CA PRO A 1205 -27.84 -21.47 17.18
C PRO A 1205 -28.98 -20.45 17.00
N GLY A 1206 -29.90 -20.71 16.07
CA GLY A 1206 -31.00 -19.82 15.68
C GLY A 1206 -32.14 -19.61 16.69
N ASP A 1207 -31.86 -19.76 18.00
CA ASP A 1207 -32.79 -19.46 19.11
C ASP A 1207 -32.37 -18.19 19.90
N THR A 1208 -31.27 -17.54 19.52
CA THR A 1208 -30.75 -16.34 20.20
C THR A 1208 -31.45 -15.06 19.75
N VAL A 1209 -32.69 -14.89 20.19
CA VAL A 1209 -33.39 -13.60 20.25
C VAL A 1209 -32.42 -12.54 20.76
N ARG A 1210 -32.16 -11.46 20.02
CA ARG A 1210 -31.15 -10.47 20.43
C ARG A 1210 -31.58 -9.72 21.69
N ILE A 1211 -30.81 -9.90 22.76
CA ILE A 1211 -31.01 -9.28 24.08
C ILE A 1211 -29.93 -8.21 24.31
N ILE A 1212 -30.34 -6.97 24.58
CA ILE A 1212 -29.47 -5.91 25.11
C ILE A 1212 -29.82 -5.73 26.60
N GLN A 1213 -28.87 -5.96 27.50
CA GLN A 1213 -29.03 -5.77 28.96
C GLN A 1213 -30.27 -6.46 29.59
N GLY A 1214 -30.65 -7.64 29.10
CA GLY A 1214 -31.84 -8.37 29.55
C GLY A 1214 -33.16 -7.95 28.88
N GLN A 1215 -33.16 -6.93 28.02
CA GLN A 1215 -34.30 -6.55 27.18
C GLN A 1215 -34.17 -7.11 25.77
N VAL A 1216 -35.23 -7.75 25.28
CA VAL A 1216 -35.34 -8.19 23.88
C VAL A 1216 -35.57 -6.98 22.98
N ILE A 1217 -34.90 -6.92 21.83
CA ILE A 1217 -35.18 -5.93 20.79
C ILE A 1217 -36.49 -6.31 20.05
N GLN A 1218 -37.63 -5.99 20.67
CA GLN A 1218 -38.96 -6.16 20.07
C GLN A 1218 -39.54 -4.80 19.68
N CYS A 1219 -40.35 -4.78 18.60
CA CYS A 1219 -41.16 -3.60 18.33
C CYS A 1219 -42.21 -3.43 19.43
N PHE A 1220 -42.33 -2.22 19.96
CA PHE A 1220 -43.50 -1.86 20.75
C PHE A 1220 -44.78 -2.03 19.90
N LYS A 1221 -45.85 -2.51 20.54
CA LYS A 1221 -47.16 -2.75 19.92
C LYS A 1221 -48.01 -1.49 19.86
#